data_AF-A0A486KX91-F1
#
_entry.id   AF-A0A486KX91-F1
#
_cell.length_a   1.000
_cell.length_b   1.000
_cell.length_c   1.000
_cell.angle_alpha   90.00
_cell.angle_beta   90.00
_cell.angle_gamma   90.00
#
_symmetry.space_group_name_H-M   'P 1'
#
loop_
_entity.id
_entity.type
_entity.pdbx_description
1 polymer ?
#
loop_
_entity_poly.entity_id
_entity_poly.type
_entity_poly.pdbx_seq_one_letter_code
_entity_poly.pdbx_strand_id
1 'polypeptide(L)'
;MKKSKPPAYYLRRLGVYIAIAIFGSTSPVVAVEFNVDILDSEDRENIDLSRFSRAGYIMPGTYTLSMRLNDHGISDQDITFVERTRDDQLVVEACLTPEQVDLLGLREDALKMIQWLDGGRCADFSALEGMVLRGDLSESSLQVSVPQAWLEYQDASWLPISRWEDGIPGLLFDYNLNTNVTFPRRGNQSQSASVSGTTGVNLGPWRLRGDYQGSYYNTTGRPNSTTREFDWSRFYAYRALPGIMSKLTVGEDYLTSDLFDSWRYTGLSLVSDESQLPPKLRGYAPEVSGIARTNAKVTVTQQGRVIYESTVAAGPFRIQELSSALTGRLDVRVEEQDGSVQTFSVDTAQVPYLTRPGQLRYKLTTGRPRDYNHNTQGPYFATGELSWGLTNAWSVYGGGIFSQDYNSVALGAGRDMNIYGTLSADVTHASARFPGDKNRSGRSWRLSYSKRFDELSSEVTFAGYRFSERDYLTMGEYLDIRYREGYIGNSKELYTIQATKNFEDLRLSTSINWSHQTYWNRPATDRYSISLNKYFDLGDWRHLSLSLNAARSEFNGRKDDTAYLSLTMPFGSGTVGYNGSINRDRYTQNASWSDRLENNDYYRINAGNSMGGGQATRSQMGGYYSHLGSMADVTTNFNWAQGQYTSFGISASGGMTATAEGVALHSGGVQGGTRLMVSTDGVSGVPVGYQGYSNAFGIAVIPGVPNYFRTSAEIDVNRLPDDVETSGSPIAELALTEGAIGFRRFDVLKGSKVVAILSQEDGRHPPFGATVHNAKERELGMVSDGGLAWLSGVNPDEHLTVHWGGSARCEVVLPRVIPAQQLLLPCKPISRG
;
A
#
# COMPACT_ATOMS: atom_id res chain seq x y z
N MET A 1 41.97 76.65 -44.87
CA MET A 1 41.58 75.27 -45.27
C MET A 1 40.62 74.72 -44.22
N LYS A 2 39.46 74.19 -44.65
CA LYS A 2 38.45 73.40 -43.90
C LYS A 2 37.71 74.13 -42.75
N LYS A 3 36.53 74.68 -43.04
CA LYS A 3 35.17 74.07 -43.01
C LYS A 3 34.62 73.86 -41.59
N SER A 4 33.74 74.78 -41.19
CA SER A 4 32.76 74.63 -40.12
C SER A 4 31.55 73.81 -40.61
N LYS A 5 30.95 73.03 -39.72
CA LYS A 5 29.54 72.61 -39.78
C LYS A 5 28.94 72.62 -38.36
N PRO A 6 27.63 72.95 -38.21
CA PRO A 6 26.98 73.24 -36.93
C PRO A 6 26.24 72.01 -36.34
N PRO A 7 25.61 72.14 -35.15
CA PRO A 7 25.26 71.02 -34.29
C PRO A 7 23.84 70.47 -34.54
N ALA A 8 23.67 69.16 -34.36
CA ALA A 8 22.38 68.46 -34.40
C ALA A 8 22.16 67.70 -33.08
N TYR A 9 21.59 68.36 -32.07
CA TYR A 9 21.30 67.73 -30.77
C TYR A 9 20.07 68.34 -30.08
N TYR A 10 18.88 68.30 -30.70
CA TYR A 10 17.63 68.55 -29.96
C TYR A 10 16.40 67.71 -30.38
N LEU A 11 16.48 66.88 -31.42
CA LEU A 11 15.32 66.08 -31.90
C LEU A 11 15.19 64.67 -31.30
N ARG A 12 16.13 64.21 -30.45
CA ARG A 12 16.16 62.80 -29.99
C ARG A 12 15.31 62.47 -28.76
N ARG A 13 14.96 63.44 -27.89
CA ARG A 13 14.19 63.15 -26.67
C ARG A 13 12.69 63.08 -26.91
N LEU A 14 12.13 63.95 -27.75
CA LEU A 14 10.70 63.96 -28.08
C LEU A 14 10.28 62.67 -28.81
N GLY A 15 11.11 62.16 -29.73
CA GLY A 15 10.86 60.90 -30.42
C GLY A 15 10.88 59.67 -29.50
N VAL A 16 11.68 59.70 -28.43
CA VAL A 16 11.71 58.63 -27.42
C VAL A 16 10.47 58.68 -26.53
N TYR A 17 9.99 59.86 -26.13
CA TYR A 17 8.74 60.00 -25.38
C TYR A 17 7.51 59.62 -26.22
N ILE A 18 7.50 59.93 -27.52
CA ILE A 18 6.44 59.51 -28.44
C ILE A 18 6.49 58.00 -28.68
N ALA A 19 7.68 57.40 -28.80
CA ALA A 19 7.81 55.95 -28.91
C ALA A 19 7.35 55.23 -27.62
N ILE A 20 7.65 55.77 -26.43
CA ILE A 20 7.16 55.22 -25.15
C ILE A 20 5.65 55.41 -24.98
N ALA A 21 5.06 56.47 -25.54
CA ALA A 21 3.60 56.65 -25.53
C ALA A 21 2.86 55.76 -26.54
N ILE A 22 3.51 55.41 -27.67
CA ILE A 22 2.93 54.53 -28.71
C ILE A 22 3.15 53.04 -28.40
N PHE A 23 4.26 52.69 -27.73
CA PHE A 23 4.57 51.31 -27.28
C PHE A 23 4.29 51.10 -25.78
N GLY A 24 3.73 52.10 -25.10
CA GLY A 24 3.24 51.95 -23.74
C GLY A 24 2.07 50.98 -23.76
N SER A 25 2.33 49.77 -23.27
CA SER A 25 1.38 48.67 -23.16
C SER A 25 0.05 49.17 -22.59
N THR A 26 -0.94 49.36 -23.46
CA THR A 26 -2.33 49.36 -23.02
C THR A 26 -2.57 47.95 -22.51
N SER A 27 -2.58 47.75 -21.19
CA SER A 27 -3.22 46.56 -20.63
C SER A 27 -4.65 46.57 -21.19
N PRO A 28 -5.03 45.60 -22.04
CA PRO A 28 -6.40 45.57 -22.51
C PRO A 28 -7.26 45.28 -21.29
N VAL A 29 -8.10 46.24 -20.89
CA VAL A 29 -9.27 45.94 -20.07
C VAL A 29 -10.24 45.25 -21.01
N VAL A 30 -10.16 43.92 -21.05
CA VAL A 30 -11.09 43.11 -21.82
C VAL A 30 -12.35 42.98 -20.99
N ALA A 31 -13.34 43.83 -21.27
CA ALA A 31 -14.72 43.52 -20.90
C ALA A 31 -15.18 42.39 -21.83
N VAL A 32 -15.40 41.20 -21.29
CA VAL A 32 -15.89 40.04 -22.06
C VAL A 32 -17.40 40.15 -22.15
N GLU A 33 -17.91 40.73 -23.24
CA GLU A 33 -19.35 40.84 -23.46
C GLU A 33 -19.83 39.66 -24.31
N PHE A 34 -20.76 38.87 -23.77
CA PHE A 34 -21.34 37.74 -24.49
C PHE A 34 -22.35 38.25 -25.51
N ASN A 35 -22.17 37.84 -26.77
CA ASN A 35 -23.14 38.17 -27.81
C ASN A 35 -24.40 37.29 -27.67
N VAL A 36 -25.44 37.86 -27.06
CA VAL A 36 -26.75 37.23 -26.89
C VAL A 36 -27.46 36.94 -28.21
N ASP A 37 -27.05 37.56 -29.34
CA ASP A 37 -27.62 37.28 -30.67
C ASP A 37 -27.20 35.92 -31.25
N ILE A 38 -26.14 35.30 -30.71
CA ILE A 38 -25.65 33.97 -31.11
C ILE A 38 -26.39 32.85 -30.35
N LEU A 39 -27.08 33.17 -29.26
CA LEU A 39 -27.90 32.22 -28.50
C LEU A 39 -29.27 32.06 -29.17
N ASP A 40 -29.52 30.86 -29.71
CA ASP A 40 -30.82 30.49 -30.28
C ASP A 40 -31.83 30.19 -29.15
N SER A 41 -32.41 31.27 -28.61
CA SER A 41 -33.42 31.24 -27.53
C SER A 41 -34.65 32.04 -27.95
N GLU A 42 -35.84 31.54 -27.62
CA GLU A 42 -37.13 32.21 -27.85
C GLU A 42 -37.39 33.40 -26.89
N ASP A 43 -36.65 33.51 -25.78
CA ASP A 43 -36.86 34.55 -24.74
C ASP A 43 -35.56 35.33 -24.46
N ARG A 44 -35.22 36.24 -25.37
CA ARG A 44 -33.92 36.97 -25.40
C ARG A 44 -33.88 38.21 -24.50
N GLU A 45 -35.03 38.78 -24.13
CA GLU A 45 -35.10 40.04 -23.38
C GLU A 45 -34.88 39.88 -21.87
N ASN A 46 -34.93 38.65 -21.33
CA ASN A 46 -34.78 38.36 -19.90
C ASN A 46 -33.41 37.78 -19.49
N ILE A 47 -32.44 37.73 -20.41
CA ILE A 47 -31.13 37.08 -20.15
C ILE A 47 -30.08 38.13 -19.76
N ASP A 48 -29.82 38.29 -18.45
CA ASP A 48 -28.71 39.09 -17.92
C ASP A 48 -27.43 38.25 -17.80
N LEU A 49 -26.59 38.24 -18.83
CA LEU A 49 -25.27 37.59 -18.83
C LEU A 49 -24.15 38.48 -18.27
N SER A 50 -24.45 39.71 -17.83
CA SER A 50 -23.43 40.65 -17.35
C SER A 50 -22.68 40.12 -16.12
N ARG A 51 -23.30 39.23 -15.34
CA ARG A 51 -22.67 38.58 -14.18
C ARG A 51 -21.70 37.47 -14.58
N PHE A 52 -21.96 36.78 -15.70
CA PHE A 52 -21.10 35.72 -16.24
C PHE A 52 -19.97 36.24 -17.14
N SER A 53 -20.00 37.54 -17.49
CA SER A 53 -18.95 38.27 -18.24
C SER A 53 -17.57 38.28 -17.57
N ARG A 54 -17.46 37.83 -16.33
CA ARG A 54 -16.21 37.78 -15.57
C ARG A 54 -15.67 36.36 -15.54
N ALA A 55 -14.40 36.21 -15.91
CA ALA A 55 -13.71 34.94 -15.83
C ALA A 55 -13.74 34.41 -14.37
N GLY A 56 -14.24 33.19 -14.19
CA GLY A 56 -14.31 32.53 -12.88
C GLY A 56 -15.41 33.03 -11.95
N TYR A 57 -16.41 33.79 -12.43
CA TYR A 57 -17.55 34.17 -11.62
C TYR A 57 -18.47 32.97 -11.32
N ILE A 58 -18.66 32.70 -10.03
CA ILE A 58 -19.59 31.72 -9.49
C ILE A 58 -20.65 32.49 -8.70
N MET A 59 -21.92 32.10 -8.83
CA MET A 59 -22.97 32.76 -8.07
C MET A 59 -22.80 32.45 -6.58
N PRO A 60 -22.97 33.42 -5.66
CA PRO A 60 -22.87 33.15 -4.23
C PRO A 60 -23.88 32.08 -3.80
N GLY A 61 -23.40 31.08 -3.06
CA GLY A 61 -24.18 29.89 -2.72
C GLY A 61 -23.28 28.76 -2.27
N THR A 62 -23.88 27.65 -1.84
CA THR A 62 -23.17 26.44 -1.47
C THR A 62 -23.26 25.43 -2.61
N TYR A 63 -22.11 24.91 -3.02
CA TYR A 63 -21.99 23.93 -4.09
C TYR A 63 -21.20 22.73 -3.57
N THR A 64 -21.68 21.52 -3.86
CA THR A 64 -20.91 20.30 -3.63
C THR A 64 -19.87 20.18 -4.73
N LEU A 65 -18.59 20.38 -4.39
CA LEU A 65 -17.48 20.37 -5.34
C LEU A 65 -16.41 19.38 -4.89
N SER A 66 -15.77 18.73 -5.86
CA SER A 66 -14.58 17.92 -5.61
C SER A 66 -13.38 18.81 -5.32
N MET A 67 -12.87 18.81 -4.09
CA MET A 67 -11.74 19.63 -3.69
C MET A 67 -10.43 19.00 -4.17
N ARG A 68 -9.65 19.75 -4.94
CA ARG A 68 -8.38 19.31 -5.53
C ARG A 68 -7.24 20.19 -5.05
N LEU A 69 -6.20 19.62 -4.46
CA LEU A 69 -4.98 20.34 -4.06
C LEU A 69 -3.85 20.01 -5.03
N ASN A 70 -3.31 21.02 -5.72
CA ASN A 70 -2.20 20.87 -6.67
C ASN A 70 -2.44 19.68 -7.63
N ASP A 71 -3.60 19.68 -8.30
CA ASP A 71 -4.10 18.65 -9.22
C ASP A 71 -4.53 17.31 -8.59
N HIS A 72 -4.33 17.10 -7.29
CA HIS A 72 -4.72 15.88 -6.57
C HIS A 72 -6.08 16.02 -5.88
N GLY A 73 -7.02 15.11 -6.17
CA GLY A 73 -8.31 15.06 -5.49
C GLY A 73 -8.16 14.69 -4.01
N ILE A 74 -8.92 15.35 -3.14
CA ILE A 74 -8.97 15.10 -1.70
C ILE A 74 -10.27 14.40 -1.36
N SER A 75 -11.37 15.12 -1.50
CA SER A 75 -12.72 14.69 -1.15
C SER A 75 -13.73 15.66 -1.76
N ASP A 76 -14.97 15.21 -1.91
CA ASP A 76 -16.08 16.08 -2.25
C ASP A 76 -16.52 16.84 -1.00
N GLN A 77 -16.69 18.15 -1.11
CA GLN A 77 -16.97 19.06 0.00
C GLN A 77 -18.05 20.07 -0.40
N ASP A 78 -18.88 20.47 0.56
CA ASP A 78 -19.79 21.59 0.38
C ASP A 78 -19.01 22.89 0.55
N ILE A 79 -18.78 23.58 -0.58
CA ILE A 79 -18.01 24.82 -0.64
C ILE A 79 -18.98 25.99 -0.78
N THR A 80 -18.93 26.91 0.18
CA THR A 80 -19.70 28.16 0.12
C THR A 80 -18.89 29.24 -0.60
N PHE A 81 -19.47 29.82 -1.65
CA PHE A 81 -18.93 31.00 -2.32
C PHE A 81 -19.58 32.25 -1.76
N VAL A 82 -18.75 33.20 -1.31
CA VAL A 82 -19.18 34.47 -0.71
C VAL A 82 -18.69 35.64 -1.54
N GLU A 83 -19.52 36.66 -1.66
CA GLU A 83 -19.18 37.90 -2.34
C GLU A 83 -18.54 38.88 -1.35
N ARG A 84 -17.34 39.37 -1.66
CA ARG A 84 -16.61 40.36 -0.86
C ARG A 84 -16.06 41.47 -1.73
N THR A 85 -15.80 42.62 -1.11
CA THR A 85 -15.13 43.74 -1.76
C THR A 85 -13.64 43.72 -1.40
N ARG A 86 -12.76 43.48 -2.38
CA ARG A 86 -11.30 43.65 -2.26
C ARG A 86 -10.86 44.72 -3.26
N ASP A 87 -10.01 45.65 -2.83
CA ASP A 87 -9.45 46.71 -3.68
C ASP A 87 -10.50 47.43 -4.55
N ASP A 88 -11.63 47.82 -3.95
CA ASP A 88 -12.79 48.46 -4.61
C ASP A 88 -13.46 47.62 -5.73
N GLN A 89 -13.21 46.30 -5.78
CA GLN A 89 -13.86 45.36 -6.69
C GLN A 89 -14.64 44.28 -5.94
N LEU A 90 -15.84 43.97 -6.43
CA LEU A 90 -16.63 42.80 -5.99
C LEU A 90 -15.99 41.52 -6.55
N VAL A 91 -15.51 40.67 -5.64
CA VAL A 91 -14.88 39.38 -5.93
C VAL A 91 -15.69 38.31 -5.21
N VAL A 92 -15.95 37.19 -5.89
CA VAL A 92 -16.52 36.01 -5.26
C VAL A 92 -15.38 35.06 -4.91
N GLU A 93 -15.26 34.71 -3.65
CA GLU A 93 -14.20 33.82 -3.14
C GLU A 93 -14.81 32.57 -2.46
N ALA A 94 -14.09 31.45 -2.57
CA ALA A 94 -14.44 30.22 -1.88
C ALA A 94 -14.11 30.34 -0.39
N CYS A 95 -15.09 30.07 0.45
CA CYS A 95 -14.99 30.16 1.89
C CYS A 95 -14.75 28.77 2.49
N LEU A 96 -13.52 28.51 2.97
CA LEU A 96 -13.16 27.24 3.59
C LEU A 96 -13.32 27.30 5.12
N THR A 97 -13.94 26.27 5.70
CA THR A 97 -14.06 26.08 7.15
C THR A 97 -12.75 25.57 7.78
N PRO A 98 -12.57 25.63 9.12
CA PRO A 98 -11.43 25.01 9.80
C PRO A 98 -11.20 23.56 9.41
N GLU A 99 -12.26 22.75 9.35
CA GLU A 99 -12.15 21.33 8.98
C GLU A 99 -11.68 21.16 7.53
N GLN A 100 -12.12 22.03 6.61
CA GLN A 100 -11.68 22.01 5.21
C GLN A 100 -10.24 22.47 5.03
N VAL A 101 -9.77 23.41 5.86
CA VAL A 101 -8.37 23.87 5.84
C VAL A 101 -7.42 22.79 6.34
N ASP A 102 -7.81 22.01 7.35
CA ASP A 102 -6.99 20.90 7.85
C ASP A 102 -6.70 19.85 6.75
N LEU A 103 -7.64 19.66 5.83
CA LEU A 103 -7.47 18.77 4.66
C LEU A 103 -6.40 19.25 3.67
N LEU A 104 -6.04 20.54 3.68
CA LEU A 104 -4.99 21.07 2.81
C LEU A 104 -3.58 20.60 3.22
N GLY A 105 -3.39 20.14 4.47
CA GLY A 105 -2.08 19.70 4.95
C GLY A 105 -1.06 20.83 4.99
N LEU A 106 -1.47 22.00 5.48
CA LEU A 106 -0.60 23.15 5.68
C LEU A 106 0.27 22.98 6.92
N ARG A 107 1.51 23.48 6.87
CA ARG A 107 2.41 23.50 8.02
C ARG A 107 1.87 24.38 9.15
N GLU A 108 2.28 24.10 10.39
CA GLU A 108 1.89 24.90 11.56
C GLU A 108 2.20 26.40 11.45
N ASP A 109 3.32 26.78 10.81
CA ASP A 109 3.68 28.18 10.59
C ASP A 109 2.76 28.85 9.56
N ALA A 110 2.33 28.12 8.53
CA ALA A 110 1.32 28.59 7.57
C ALA A 110 -0.06 28.75 8.23
N LEU A 111 -0.49 27.77 9.04
CA LEU A 111 -1.77 27.82 9.76
C LEU A 111 -1.87 29.01 10.70
N LYS A 112 -0.77 29.42 11.35
CA LYS A 112 -0.71 30.59 12.24
C LYS A 112 -0.88 31.93 11.50
N MET A 113 -0.68 31.96 10.19
CA MET A 113 -0.85 33.17 9.37
C MET A 113 -2.27 33.32 8.82
N ILE A 114 -3.10 32.26 8.87
CA ILE A 114 -4.49 32.30 8.43
C ILE A 114 -5.32 33.09 9.44
N GLN A 115 -6.08 34.08 8.94
CA GLN A 115 -7.06 34.79 9.74
C GLN A 115 -8.45 34.20 9.53
N TRP A 116 -9.27 34.20 10.58
CA TRP A 116 -10.62 33.66 10.52
C TRP A 116 -11.66 34.77 10.50
N LEU A 117 -12.41 34.86 9.42
CA LEU A 117 -13.50 35.80 9.21
C LEU A 117 -14.85 35.19 9.60
N ASP A 118 -15.90 36.02 9.59
CA ASP A 118 -17.32 35.65 9.79
C ASP A 118 -17.61 34.82 11.05
N GLY A 119 -16.89 35.14 12.14
CA GLY A 119 -17.02 34.48 13.44
C GLY A 119 -16.33 33.12 13.52
N GLY A 120 -15.28 32.89 12.73
CA GLY A 120 -14.50 31.63 12.79
C GLY A 120 -14.81 30.64 11.66
N ARG A 121 -15.59 31.04 10.66
CA ARG A 121 -16.15 30.11 9.65
C ARG A 121 -15.51 30.20 8.28
N CYS A 122 -14.75 31.27 8.02
CA CYS A 122 -14.14 31.52 6.72
C CYS A 122 -12.64 31.80 6.87
N ALA A 123 -11.80 30.98 6.25
CA ALA A 123 -10.36 31.19 6.22
C ALA A 123 -9.96 32.30 5.22
N ASP A 124 -9.15 33.25 5.68
CA ASP A 124 -8.48 34.22 4.82
C ASP A 124 -7.02 33.80 4.57
N PHE A 125 -6.74 33.45 3.31
CA PHE A 125 -5.42 32.99 2.85
C PHE A 125 -4.53 34.12 2.33
N SER A 126 -4.95 35.38 2.42
CA SER A 126 -4.21 36.53 1.85
C SER A 126 -2.76 36.67 2.34
N ALA A 127 -2.47 36.20 3.56
CA ALA A 127 -1.14 36.22 4.14
C ALA A 127 -0.20 35.14 3.54
N LEU A 128 -0.74 34.14 2.84
CA LEU A 128 0.01 33.07 2.19
C LEU A 128 0.25 33.43 0.72
N GLU A 129 1.43 33.97 0.43
CA GLU A 129 1.81 34.31 -0.94
C GLU A 129 1.75 33.08 -1.87
N GLY A 130 1.14 33.25 -3.04
CA GLY A 130 1.07 32.23 -4.09
C GLY A 130 -0.06 31.20 -3.93
N MET A 131 -0.87 31.27 -2.87
CA MET A 131 -2.05 30.42 -2.72
C MET A 131 -3.22 30.93 -3.58
N VAL A 132 -3.85 30.04 -4.34
CA VAL A 132 -4.99 30.38 -5.23
C VAL A 132 -6.10 29.35 -5.06
N LEU A 133 -7.33 29.83 -4.86
CA LEU A 133 -8.54 29.01 -4.88
C LEU A 133 -9.35 29.37 -6.11
N ARG A 134 -9.70 28.37 -6.92
CA ARG A 134 -10.49 28.56 -8.13
C ARG A 134 -11.58 27.48 -8.21
N GLY A 135 -12.83 27.90 -8.12
CA GLY A 135 -13.95 27.02 -8.42
C GLY A 135 -14.13 26.83 -9.93
N ASP A 136 -14.43 25.61 -10.34
CA ASP A 136 -14.81 25.24 -11.70
C ASP A 136 -16.11 24.43 -11.66
N LEU A 137 -17.22 25.07 -12.01
CA LEU A 137 -18.54 24.43 -12.05
C LEU A 137 -18.68 23.45 -13.23
N SER A 138 -17.85 23.56 -14.27
CA SER A 138 -17.92 22.64 -15.42
C SER A 138 -17.32 21.28 -15.11
N GLU A 139 -16.30 21.25 -14.26
CA GLU A 139 -15.70 20.04 -13.71
C GLU A 139 -16.26 19.66 -12.32
N SER A 140 -17.20 20.44 -11.79
CA SER A 140 -17.70 20.34 -10.41
C SER A 140 -16.57 20.24 -9.38
N SER A 141 -15.53 21.07 -9.51
CA SER A 141 -14.32 21.00 -8.69
C SER A 141 -13.89 22.34 -8.10
N LEU A 142 -13.20 22.29 -6.97
CA LEU A 142 -12.48 23.42 -6.38
C LEU A 142 -10.98 23.15 -6.50
N GLN A 143 -10.31 23.88 -7.39
CA GLN A 143 -8.87 23.82 -7.56
C GLN A 143 -8.18 24.73 -6.54
N VAL A 144 -7.44 24.12 -5.62
CA VAL A 144 -6.64 24.79 -4.60
C VAL A 144 -5.17 24.60 -5.00
N SER A 145 -4.51 25.68 -5.39
CA SER A 145 -3.07 25.69 -5.63
C SER A 145 -2.37 26.26 -4.41
N VAL A 146 -1.48 25.47 -3.81
CA VAL A 146 -0.70 25.88 -2.63
C VAL A 146 0.78 25.66 -2.93
N PRO A 147 1.63 26.69 -2.80
CA PRO A 147 3.07 26.54 -2.88
C PRO A 147 3.60 25.49 -1.91
N GLN A 148 4.51 24.63 -2.37
CA GLN A 148 5.08 23.54 -1.56
C GLN A 148 5.74 24.04 -0.26
N ALA A 149 6.20 25.30 -0.22
CA ALA A 149 6.77 25.90 0.99
C ALA A 149 5.80 25.92 2.19
N TRP A 150 4.50 26.00 1.93
CA TRP A 150 3.44 26.07 2.94
C TRP A 150 2.83 24.71 3.29
N LEU A 151 3.11 23.68 2.48
CA LEU A 151 2.58 22.34 2.68
C LEU A 151 3.49 21.50 3.58
N GLU A 152 2.88 20.62 4.36
CA GLU A 152 3.59 19.51 4.97
C GLU A 152 4.25 18.64 3.88
N TYR A 153 5.30 17.90 4.26
CA TYR A 153 5.97 17.02 3.32
C TYR A 153 4.96 16.05 2.69
N GLN A 154 4.96 15.93 1.37
CA GLN A 154 4.13 14.95 0.64
C GLN A 154 4.92 14.41 -0.55
N ASP A 155 4.60 13.18 -0.96
CA ASP A 155 5.21 12.51 -2.11
C ASP A 155 4.11 11.88 -2.96
N ALA A 156 4.40 11.53 -4.22
CA ALA A 156 3.46 10.83 -5.09
C ALA A 156 2.82 9.59 -4.44
N SER A 157 3.54 8.93 -3.53
CA SER A 157 3.11 7.70 -2.85
C SER A 157 2.68 7.86 -1.38
N TRP A 158 2.81 9.06 -0.79
CA TRP A 158 2.63 9.26 0.65
C TRP A 158 1.95 10.59 0.96
N LEU A 159 0.93 10.53 1.82
CA LEU A 159 0.16 11.69 2.27
C LEU A 159 0.56 12.10 3.71
N PRO A 160 0.48 13.39 4.04
CA PRO A 160 0.75 13.89 5.39
C PRO A 160 -0.21 13.30 6.43
N ILE A 161 0.19 13.37 7.70
CA ILE A 161 -0.55 12.78 8.83
C ILE A 161 -1.99 13.30 8.90
N SER A 162 -2.21 14.59 8.59
CA SER A 162 -3.54 15.20 8.61
C SER A 162 -4.54 14.56 7.65
N ARG A 163 -4.06 13.82 6.63
CA ARG A 163 -4.89 13.13 5.64
C ARG A 163 -5.06 11.64 5.91
N TRP A 164 -4.52 11.13 7.02
CA TRP A 164 -4.70 9.73 7.36
C TRP A 164 -6.07 9.51 8.00
N GLU A 165 -6.82 8.58 7.43
CA GLU A 165 -8.11 8.19 7.95
C GLU A 165 -7.98 6.96 8.86
N ASP A 166 -8.61 7.05 10.04
CA ASP A 166 -8.78 5.90 10.93
C ASP A 166 -9.87 4.92 10.46
N GLY A 167 -10.55 5.22 9.37
CA GLY A 167 -11.62 4.40 8.82
C GLY A 167 -12.87 4.35 9.70
N ILE A 168 -13.83 3.52 9.30
CA ILE A 168 -15.12 3.38 9.97
C ILE A 168 -15.14 2.21 10.96
N PRO A 169 -15.99 2.27 12.00
CA PRO A 169 -16.20 1.15 12.90
C PRO A 169 -16.74 -0.08 12.18
N GLY A 170 -16.28 -1.26 12.57
CA GLY A 170 -16.69 -2.51 11.94
C GLY A 170 -16.13 -3.76 12.58
N LEU A 171 -16.68 -4.90 12.18
CA LEU A 171 -16.24 -6.24 12.52
C LEU A 171 -15.49 -6.84 11.34
N LEU A 172 -14.44 -7.59 11.63
CA LEU A 172 -13.66 -8.35 10.65
C LEU A 172 -13.53 -9.80 11.09
N PHE A 173 -13.57 -10.69 10.11
CA PHE A 173 -13.37 -12.12 10.30
C PHE A 173 -12.62 -12.67 9.08
N ASP A 174 -11.35 -12.99 9.24
CA ASP A 174 -10.51 -13.54 8.18
C ASP A 174 -10.18 -15.00 8.51
N TYR A 175 -10.20 -15.87 7.50
CA TYR A 175 -9.97 -17.30 7.68
C TYR A 175 -9.02 -17.87 6.61
N ASN A 176 -8.30 -18.91 7.00
CA ASN A 176 -7.51 -19.78 6.14
C ASN A 176 -7.77 -21.22 6.60
N LEU A 177 -8.37 -22.01 5.73
CA LEU A 177 -8.77 -23.39 5.99
C LEU A 177 -7.99 -24.30 5.04
N ASN A 178 -7.36 -25.33 5.56
CA ASN A 178 -6.72 -26.38 4.77
C ASN A 178 -7.24 -27.73 5.21
N THR A 179 -7.59 -28.57 4.25
CA THR A 179 -8.08 -29.92 4.49
C THR A 179 -7.37 -30.88 3.56
N ASN A 180 -7.08 -32.08 4.05
CA ASN A 180 -6.47 -33.13 3.27
C ASN A 180 -6.93 -34.49 3.78
N VAL A 181 -7.29 -35.36 2.85
CA VAL A 181 -7.67 -36.75 3.11
C VAL A 181 -6.74 -37.63 2.31
N THR A 182 -6.10 -38.59 3.00
CA THR A 182 -5.18 -39.53 2.38
C THR A 182 -5.69 -40.96 2.56
N PHE A 183 -5.82 -41.67 1.45
CA PHE A 183 -6.20 -43.06 1.34
C PHE A 183 -4.95 -43.88 1.00
N PRO A 184 -4.21 -44.40 1.99
CA PRO A 184 -3.06 -45.25 1.72
C PRO A 184 -3.51 -46.61 1.18
N ARG A 185 -2.69 -47.25 0.33
CA ARG A 185 -2.96 -48.61 -0.18
C ARG A 185 -2.91 -49.67 0.92
N ARG A 186 -2.07 -49.45 1.94
CA ARG A 186 -1.95 -50.30 3.13
C ARG A 186 -2.04 -49.41 4.37
N GLY A 187 -2.85 -49.82 5.33
CA GLY A 187 -3.14 -49.04 6.53
C GLY A 187 -4.48 -48.32 6.42
N ASN A 188 -4.72 -47.42 7.36
CA ASN A 188 -6.01 -46.77 7.52
C ASN A 188 -6.00 -45.38 6.90
N GLN A 189 -7.16 -44.92 6.48
CA GLN A 189 -7.36 -43.56 5.97
C GLN A 189 -6.97 -42.53 7.03
N SER A 190 -6.25 -41.49 6.62
CA SER A 190 -5.97 -40.33 7.45
C SER A 190 -6.68 -39.10 6.92
N GLN A 191 -7.12 -38.26 7.85
CA GLN A 191 -7.79 -36.99 7.59
C GLN A 191 -7.08 -35.94 8.42
N SER A 192 -6.77 -34.81 7.80
CA SER A 192 -6.21 -33.65 8.48
C SER A 192 -6.96 -32.40 8.04
N ALA A 193 -7.31 -31.54 8.99
CA ALA A 193 -7.77 -30.20 8.72
C ALA A 193 -7.04 -29.21 9.62
N SER A 194 -6.70 -28.04 9.11
CA SER A 194 -6.19 -26.93 9.88
C SER A 194 -6.95 -25.68 9.52
N VAL A 195 -7.21 -24.84 10.52
CA VAL A 195 -7.82 -23.53 10.35
C VAL A 195 -6.99 -22.50 11.08
N SER A 196 -6.79 -21.34 10.50
CA SER A 196 -6.22 -20.18 11.17
C SER A 196 -6.91 -18.92 10.69
N GLY A 197 -6.89 -17.88 11.49
CA GLY A 197 -7.54 -16.63 11.13
C GLY A 197 -7.44 -15.55 12.19
N THR A 198 -8.02 -14.41 11.88
CA THR A 198 -8.08 -13.25 12.76
C THR A 198 -9.49 -12.71 12.77
N THR A 199 -10.06 -12.57 13.96
CA THR A 199 -11.28 -11.80 14.18
C THR A 199 -10.91 -10.44 14.77
N GLY A 200 -11.77 -9.44 14.62
CA GLY A 200 -11.48 -8.14 15.19
C GLY A 200 -12.63 -7.15 15.14
N VAL A 201 -12.43 -6.07 15.87
CA VAL A 201 -13.35 -4.94 15.94
C VAL A 201 -12.53 -3.66 15.78
N ASN A 202 -13.01 -2.74 14.95
CA ASN A 202 -12.46 -1.40 14.82
C ASN A 202 -13.41 -0.40 15.49
N LEU A 203 -12.87 0.47 16.34
CA LEU A 203 -13.60 1.56 17.00
C LEU A 203 -12.71 2.81 17.03
N GLY A 204 -12.99 3.77 16.15
CA GLY A 204 -12.12 4.94 15.95
C GLY A 204 -10.69 4.51 15.58
N PRO A 205 -9.63 5.01 16.23
CA PRO A 205 -8.25 4.60 15.97
C PRO A 205 -7.87 3.24 16.60
N TRP A 206 -8.72 2.65 17.44
CA TRP A 206 -8.42 1.38 18.11
C TRP A 206 -8.76 0.18 17.23
N ARG A 207 -7.84 -0.77 17.21
CA ARG A 207 -7.92 -2.04 16.49
C ARG A 207 -7.87 -3.18 17.50
N LEU A 208 -8.98 -3.82 17.77
CA LEU A 208 -9.03 -5.03 18.60
C LEU A 208 -8.92 -6.24 17.69
N ARG A 209 -8.07 -7.21 18.06
CA ARG A 209 -7.80 -8.42 17.29
C ARG A 209 -7.76 -9.66 18.19
N GLY A 210 -8.28 -10.75 17.67
CA GLY A 210 -8.17 -12.09 18.23
C GLY A 210 -7.70 -13.05 17.14
N ASP A 211 -6.48 -13.56 17.28
CA ASP A 211 -5.95 -14.53 16.33
C ASP A 211 -6.30 -15.93 16.83
N TYR A 212 -6.76 -16.81 15.95
CA TYR A 212 -7.16 -18.17 16.29
C TYR A 212 -6.50 -19.18 15.37
N GLN A 213 -6.31 -20.39 15.90
CA GLN A 213 -5.85 -21.53 15.13
C GLN A 213 -6.50 -22.82 15.62
N GLY A 214 -6.68 -23.77 14.72
CA GLY A 214 -7.20 -25.09 15.03
C GLY A 214 -6.57 -26.14 14.15
N SER A 215 -6.41 -27.32 14.71
CA SER A 215 -5.95 -28.49 13.99
C SER A 215 -6.82 -29.70 14.34
N TYR A 216 -7.07 -30.52 13.34
CA TYR A 216 -7.78 -31.77 13.43
C TYR A 216 -6.98 -32.82 12.68
N TYR A 217 -6.67 -33.92 13.33
CA TYR A 217 -6.04 -35.07 12.73
C TYR A 217 -6.76 -36.34 13.19
N ASN A 218 -7.10 -37.22 12.26
CA ASN A 218 -7.73 -38.50 12.60
C ASN A 218 -7.22 -39.59 11.66
N THR A 219 -6.92 -40.76 12.21
CA THR A 219 -6.64 -41.98 11.46
C THR A 219 -7.70 -43.01 11.77
N THR A 220 -8.49 -43.43 10.77
CA THR A 220 -9.61 -44.35 10.97
C THR A 220 -9.14 -45.68 11.58
N GLY A 221 -10.01 -46.38 12.32
CA GLY A 221 -9.72 -47.73 12.85
C GLY A 221 -8.57 -47.83 13.86
N ARG A 222 -8.05 -46.72 14.39
CA ARG A 222 -7.10 -46.70 15.51
C ARG A 222 -7.75 -46.04 16.74
N PRO A 223 -7.80 -46.70 17.91
CA PRO A 223 -8.24 -46.05 19.14
C PRO A 223 -7.29 -44.89 19.49
N ASN A 224 -7.82 -43.77 20.02
CA ASN A 224 -7.06 -42.58 20.43
C ASN A 224 -6.19 -41.93 19.33
N SER A 225 -6.54 -42.10 18.04
CA SER A 225 -5.82 -41.47 16.92
C SER A 225 -6.33 -40.07 16.56
N THR A 226 -7.43 -39.64 17.17
CA THR A 226 -8.03 -38.33 16.93
C THR A 226 -7.37 -37.28 17.82
N THR A 227 -6.70 -36.32 17.20
CA THR A 227 -6.23 -35.09 17.85
C THR A 227 -7.09 -33.94 17.35
N ARG A 228 -7.69 -33.18 18.28
CA ARG A 228 -8.48 -32.00 17.98
C ARG A 228 -8.07 -30.90 18.94
N GLU A 229 -7.47 -29.86 18.40
CA GLU A 229 -7.03 -28.70 19.15
C GLU A 229 -7.60 -27.44 18.49
N PHE A 230 -8.17 -26.56 19.28
CA PHE A 230 -8.57 -25.23 18.86
C PHE A 230 -8.17 -24.28 19.97
N ASP A 231 -7.47 -23.21 19.60
CA ASP A 231 -6.95 -22.26 20.56
C ASP A 231 -6.92 -20.86 19.98
N TRP A 232 -7.02 -19.87 20.87
CA TRP A 232 -6.82 -18.47 20.52
C TRP A 232 -5.34 -18.16 20.66
N SER A 233 -4.65 -17.89 19.56
CA SER A 233 -3.21 -17.61 19.62
C SER A 233 -2.88 -16.35 20.42
N ARG A 234 -3.72 -15.30 20.34
CA ARG A 234 -3.57 -14.06 21.13
C ARG A 234 -4.80 -13.16 21.04
N PHE A 235 -4.99 -12.33 22.08
CA PHE A 235 -5.92 -11.19 22.08
C PHE A 235 -5.18 -9.88 22.35
N TYR A 236 -5.31 -8.90 21.46
CA TYR A 236 -4.60 -7.63 21.58
C TYR A 236 -5.40 -6.48 20.99
N ALA A 237 -5.11 -5.28 21.48
CA ALA A 237 -5.59 -4.03 20.93
C ALA A 237 -4.40 -3.15 20.57
N TYR A 238 -4.44 -2.49 19.42
CA TYR A 238 -3.41 -1.53 19.05
C TYR A 238 -4.00 -0.26 18.44
N ARG A 239 -3.20 0.80 18.46
CA ARG A 239 -3.48 2.06 17.76
C ARG A 239 -2.18 2.70 17.29
N ALA A 240 -2.27 3.41 16.16
CA ALA A 240 -1.20 4.30 15.72
C ALA A 240 -1.16 5.56 16.61
N LEU A 241 0.04 6.11 16.76
CA LEU A 241 0.33 7.38 17.42
C LEU A 241 1.17 8.25 16.46
N PRO A 242 0.53 8.87 15.44
CA PRO A 242 1.24 9.61 14.39
C PRO A 242 2.14 10.74 14.92
N GLY A 243 1.74 11.43 15.99
CA GLY A 243 2.52 12.52 16.58
C GLY A 243 3.91 12.14 17.11
N ILE A 244 4.15 10.84 17.36
CA ILE A 244 5.47 10.30 17.74
C ILE A 244 5.88 9.14 16.82
N MET A 245 5.25 9.00 15.65
CA MET A 245 5.51 7.95 14.66
C MET A 245 5.64 6.55 15.28
N SER A 246 4.69 6.18 16.13
CA SER A 246 4.76 4.96 16.93
C SER A 246 3.46 4.16 16.91
N LYS A 247 3.55 2.90 17.32
CA LYS A 247 2.41 2.02 17.58
C LYS A 247 2.36 1.65 19.05
N LEU A 248 1.19 1.84 19.66
CA LEU A 248 0.88 1.35 21.00
C LEU A 248 0.08 0.06 20.89
N THR A 249 0.57 -1.02 21.49
CA THR A 249 -0.10 -2.32 21.59
C THR A 249 -0.37 -2.65 23.06
N VAL A 250 -1.56 -3.18 23.34
CA VAL A 250 -2.02 -3.59 24.67
C VAL A 250 -2.62 -5.00 24.58
N GLY A 251 -2.28 -5.87 25.53
CA GLY A 251 -2.79 -7.24 25.58
C GLY A 251 -1.68 -8.26 25.30
N GLU A 252 -2.04 -9.34 24.62
CA GLU A 252 -1.17 -10.48 24.36
C GLU A 252 -0.42 -10.32 23.05
N ASP A 253 0.90 -10.35 23.13
CA ASP A 253 1.72 -10.22 21.93
C ASP A 253 3.06 -10.96 22.07
N TYR A 254 3.86 -10.87 21.02
CA TYR A 254 5.22 -11.36 20.94
C TYR A 254 6.19 -10.19 21.07
N LEU A 255 7.27 -10.36 21.83
CA LEU A 255 8.29 -9.32 21.88
C LEU A 255 8.90 -9.15 20.50
N THR A 256 8.77 -7.97 19.93
CA THR A 256 9.44 -7.60 18.69
C THR A 256 10.70 -6.83 19.06
N SER A 257 11.86 -7.47 18.93
CA SER A 257 13.15 -6.89 19.29
C SER A 257 14.17 -7.22 18.21
N ASP A 258 15.05 -6.27 17.92
CA ASP A 258 16.16 -6.51 16.98
C ASP A 258 17.39 -7.09 17.75
N LEU A 259 17.47 -6.85 19.06
CA LEU A 259 18.61 -7.27 19.91
C LEU A 259 18.39 -8.56 20.68
N PHE A 260 17.15 -8.81 21.12
CA PHE A 260 16.80 -9.92 21.98
C PHE A 260 15.88 -10.90 21.25
N ASP A 261 16.03 -12.18 21.57
CA ASP A 261 15.16 -13.24 21.06
C ASP A 261 13.71 -13.00 21.52
N SER A 262 12.73 -13.29 20.65
CA SER A 262 11.30 -13.05 20.92
C SER A 262 10.70 -14.06 21.91
N TRP A 263 9.76 -13.62 22.76
CA TRP A 263 8.91 -14.48 23.60
C TRP A 263 7.49 -13.89 23.72
N ARG A 264 6.54 -14.71 24.18
CA ARG A 264 5.14 -14.30 24.40
C ARG A 264 4.97 -13.57 25.72
N TYR A 265 4.21 -12.49 25.72
CA TYR A 265 3.85 -11.76 26.93
C TYR A 265 2.42 -11.21 26.88
N THR A 266 1.92 -10.80 28.03
CA THR A 266 0.70 -10.00 28.18
C THR A 266 1.07 -8.68 28.84
N GLY A 267 0.81 -7.55 28.19
CA GLY A 267 1.21 -6.25 28.70
C GLY A 267 1.01 -5.09 27.72
N LEU A 268 1.94 -4.14 27.76
CA LEU A 268 1.94 -2.90 26.97
C LEU A 268 3.22 -2.84 26.14
N SER A 269 3.13 -2.35 24.91
CA SER A 269 4.27 -2.11 24.04
C SER A 269 4.10 -0.81 23.27
N LEU A 270 5.16 0.00 23.24
CA LEU A 270 5.27 1.22 22.47
C LEU A 270 6.49 1.11 21.56
N VAL A 271 6.26 1.05 20.26
CA VAL A 271 7.30 0.77 19.26
C VAL A 271 7.29 1.88 18.21
N SER A 272 8.45 2.46 17.92
CA SER A 272 8.61 3.36 16.77
C SER A 272 8.28 2.60 15.49
N ASP A 273 7.33 3.11 14.70
CA ASP A 273 6.78 2.46 13.52
C ASP A 273 7.25 3.19 12.26
N GLU A 274 8.26 2.64 11.59
CA GLU A 274 8.80 3.24 10.36
C GLU A 274 7.79 3.25 9.22
N SER A 275 6.74 2.43 9.26
CA SER A 275 5.71 2.46 8.21
C SER A 275 4.89 3.76 8.23
N GLN A 276 4.90 4.50 9.34
CA GLN A 276 4.31 5.84 9.44
C GLN A 276 5.18 6.91 8.76
N LEU A 277 6.49 6.68 8.61
CA LEU A 277 7.36 7.62 7.91
C LEU A 277 7.11 7.58 6.40
N PRO A 278 7.38 8.67 5.67
CA PRO A 278 7.42 8.64 4.22
C PRO A 278 8.33 7.52 3.69
N PRO A 279 7.99 6.82 2.59
CA PRO A 279 8.79 5.71 2.05
C PRO A 279 10.27 6.05 1.85
N LYS A 280 10.54 7.31 1.44
CA LYS A 280 11.88 7.87 1.27
C LYS A 280 12.67 8.05 2.58
N LEU A 281 12.03 7.92 3.74
CA LEU A 281 12.64 8.05 5.08
C LEU A 281 12.67 6.74 5.87
N ARG A 282 12.12 5.65 5.32
CA ARG A 282 12.10 4.32 5.98
C ARG A 282 13.43 3.62 5.82
N GLY A 283 13.80 2.76 6.77
CA GLY A 283 14.98 1.91 6.71
C GLY A 283 16.27 2.70 6.55
N TYR A 284 17.40 2.01 6.37
CA TYR A 284 18.66 2.70 6.13
C TYR A 284 18.81 3.10 4.66
N ALA A 285 19.05 4.39 4.43
CA ALA A 285 19.67 4.94 3.24
C ALA A 285 20.66 6.04 3.70
N PRO A 286 21.87 6.13 3.13
CA PRO A 286 22.81 7.17 3.52
C PRO A 286 22.31 8.55 3.09
N GLU A 287 22.60 9.56 3.88
CA GLU A 287 22.38 10.96 3.51
C GLU A 287 23.48 11.41 2.55
N VAL A 288 23.11 11.91 1.38
CA VAL A 288 24.07 12.54 0.47
C VAL A 288 24.32 13.96 0.96
N SER A 289 25.53 14.23 1.45
CA SER A 289 25.93 15.57 1.91
C SER A 289 27.15 16.06 1.12
N GLY A 290 27.18 17.36 0.85
CA GLY A 290 28.22 18.00 0.05
C GLY A 290 28.20 19.52 0.21
N ILE A 291 29.08 20.21 -0.54
CA ILE A 291 29.12 21.67 -0.57
C ILE A 291 28.98 22.12 -2.02
N ALA A 292 27.95 22.90 -2.30
CA ALA A 292 27.77 23.60 -3.57
C ALA A 292 28.43 24.99 -3.49
N ARG A 293 29.23 25.37 -4.50
CA ARG A 293 29.90 26.68 -4.53
C ARG A 293 28.93 27.79 -4.97
N THR A 294 27.93 27.42 -5.76
CA THR A 294 26.87 28.28 -6.30
C THR A 294 25.51 27.60 -6.10
N ASN A 295 24.44 28.19 -6.62
CA ASN A 295 23.18 27.46 -6.73
C ASN A 295 23.39 26.32 -7.72
N ALA A 296 23.39 25.09 -7.24
CA ALA A 296 23.82 23.93 -8.01
C ALA A 296 22.67 22.94 -8.21
N LYS A 297 22.68 22.27 -9.35
CA LYS A 297 21.80 21.12 -9.62
C LYS A 297 22.49 19.85 -9.12
N VAL A 298 21.88 19.16 -8.16
CA VAL A 298 22.38 17.89 -7.64
C VAL A 298 21.58 16.76 -8.25
N THR A 299 22.25 15.92 -9.04
CA THR A 299 21.69 14.72 -9.66
C THR A 299 22.35 13.50 -9.02
N VAL A 300 21.56 12.62 -8.42
CA VAL A 300 22.01 11.32 -7.90
C VAL A 300 21.56 10.23 -8.86
N THR A 301 22.49 9.38 -9.26
CA THR A 301 22.27 8.27 -10.18
C THR A 301 22.65 6.94 -9.56
N GLN A 302 22.00 5.86 -9.99
CA GLN A 302 22.36 4.49 -9.65
C GLN A 302 22.33 3.66 -10.93
N GLN A 303 23.45 3.00 -11.26
CA GLN A 303 23.60 2.22 -12.49
C GLN A 303 23.16 3.00 -13.76
N GLY A 304 23.48 4.29 -13.82
CA GLY A 304 23.14 5.18 -14.93
C GLY A 304 21.69 5.73 -14.93
N ARG A 305 20.82 5.28 -14.02
CA ARG A 305 19.46 5.83 -13.86
C ARG A 305 19.45 6.98 -12.86
N VAL A 306 18.84 8.11 -13.20
CA VAL A 306 18.60 9.21 -12.24
C VAL A 306 17.57 8.76 -11.21
N ILE A 307 17.97 8.77 -9.93
CA ILE A 307 17.13 8.35 -8.80
C ILE A 307 16.65 9.53 -7.95
N TYR A 308 17.39 10.65 -7.96
CA TYR A 308 17.03 11.88 -7.28
C TYR A 308 17.65 13.05 -8.03
N GLU A 309 16.91 14.14 -8.18
CA GLU A 309 17.38 15.35 -8.83
C GLU A 309 16.71 16.56 -8.18
N SER A 310 17.52 17.50 -7.70
CA SER A 310 17.03 18.72 -7.06
C SER A 310 18.05 19.86 -7.18
N THR A 311 17.60 21.11 -7.05
CA THR A 311 18.47 22.29 -6.99
C THR A 311 18.74 22.68 -5.55
N VAL A 312 20.00 22.91 -5.20
CA VAL A 312 20.42 23.35 -3.86
C VAL A 312 21.01 24.75 -3.92
N ALA A 313 20.84 25.53 -2.84
CA ALA A 313 21.45 26.85 -2.74
C ALA A 313 22.98 26.76 -2.55
N ALA A 314 23.69 27.86 -2.84
CA ALA A 314 25.13 27.97 -2.57
C ALA A 314 25.43 27.74 -1.07
N GLY A 315 26.30 26.78 -0.78
CA GLY A 315 26.64 26.36 0.58
C GLY A 315 26.56 24.84 0.80
N PRO A 316 26.71 24.37 2.05
CA PRO A 316 26.54 22.97 2.40
C PRO A 316 25.08 22.54 2.17
N PHE A 317 24.90 21.37 1.57
CA PHE A 317 23.58 20.76 1.35
C PHE A 317 23.56 19.32 1.88
N ARG A 318 22.34 18.85 2.16
CA ARG A 318 22.06 17.52 2.70
C ARG A 318 20.79 16.97 2.05
N ILE A 319 20.87 15.78 1.46
CA ILE A 319 19.75 15.08 0.82
C ILE A 319 19.46 13.83 1.64
N GLN A 320 18.34 13.87 2.37
CA GLN A 320 17.88 12.78 3.24
C GLN A 320 16.78 11.93 2.59
N GLU A 321 16.22 12.39 1.47
CA GLU A 321 15.02 11.85 0.81
C GLU A 321 15.33 10.69 -0.17
N LEU A 322 16.28 9.81 0.19
CA LEU A 322 16.64 8.65 -0.62
C LEU A 322 15.90 7.39 -0.14
N SER A 323 15.27 6.68 -1.08
CA SER A 323 14.54 5.43 -0.79
C SER A 323 15.46 4.35 -0.18
N SER A 324 15.00 3.61 0.84
CA SER A 324 15.72 2.45 1.37
C SER A 324 15.73 1.25 0.44
N ALA A 325 14.94 1.23 -0.64
CA ALA A 325 15.09 0.21 -1.67
C ALA A 325 16.43 0.33 -2.43
N LEU A 326 17.11 1.48 -2.31
CA LEU A 326 18.41 1.73 -2.92
C LEU A 326 19.49 0.99 -2.16
N THR A 327 20.03 -0.06 -2.76
CA THR A 327 21.20 -0.80 -2.28
C THR A 327 22.29 -0.77 -3.34
N GLY A 328 23.55 -0.56 -2.94
CA GLY A 328 24.69 -0.46 -3.86
C GLY A 328 25.29 0.95 -3.99
N ARG A 329 26.14 1.18 -5.00
CA ARG A 329 26.81 2.45 -5.29
C ARG A 329 25.85 3.49 -5.88
N LEU A 330 25.84 4.68 -5.31
CA LEU A 330 25.18 5.88 -5.81
C LEU A 330 26.22 6.86 -6.34
N ASP A 331 26.06 7.34 -7.56
CA ASP A 331 26.93 8.35 -8.17
C ASP A 331 26.23 9.71 -8.12
N VAL A 332 26.83 10.65 -7.40
CA VAL A 332 26.33 12.01 -7.19
C VAL A 332 27.08 12.96 -8.11
N ARG A 333 26.33 13.80 -8.83
CA ARG A 333 26.82 14.85 -9.72
C ARG A 333 26.24 16.18 -9.27
N VAL A 334 27.10 17.13 -8.94
CA VAL A 334 26.75 18.51 -8.57
C VAL A 334 27.17 19.43 -9.71
N GLU A 335 26.20 19.94 -10.46
CA GLU A 335 26.43 20.91 -11.54
C GLU A 335 26.23 22.32 -11.01
N GLU A 336 27.31 23.09 -10.97
CA GLU A 336 27.33 24.48 -10.55
C GLU A 336 26.79 25.40 -11.66
N GLN A 337 26.34 26.61 -11.30
CA GLN A 337 25.83 27.59 -12.27
C GLN A 337 26.87 28.04 -13.30
N ASP A 338 28.17 27.95 -12.98
CA ASP A 338 29.27 28.22 -13.91
C ASP A 338 29.53 27.08 -14.91
N GLY A 339 28.74 26.00 -14.84
CA GLY A 339 28.86 24.81 -15.66
C GLY A 339 29.93 23.83 -15.18
N SER A 340 30.64 24.13 -14.08
CA SER A 340 31.56 23.17 -13.48
C SER A 340 30.80 22.04 -12.79
N VAL A 341 31.35 20.83 -12.86
CA VAL A 341 30.69 19.62 -12.35
C VAL A 341 31.58 18.95 -11.32
N GLN A 342 31.05 18.69 -10.14
CA GLN A 342 31.67 17.88 -9.12
C GLN A 342 31.01 16.50 -9.09
N THR A 343 31.79 15.42 -9.04
CA THR A 343 31.26 14.06 -8.94
C THR A 343 31.88 13.32 -7.77
N PHE A 344 31.06 12.58 -7.03
CA PHE A 344 31.49 11.68 -5.96
C PHE A 344 30.50 10.53 -5.82
N SER A 345 30.92 9.43 -5.20
CA SER A 345 30.07 8.26 -5.02
C SER A 345 29.84 7.92 -3.55
N VAL A 346 28.65 7.41 -3.24
CA VAL A 346 28.21 6.95 -1.92
C VAL A 346 27.69 5.53 -2.05
N ASP A 347 28.30 4.56 -1.38
CA ASP A 347 27.83 3.17 -1.38
C ASP A 347 26.85 2.92 -0.24
N THR A 348 25.84 2.08 -0.48
CA THR A 348 24.82 1.73 0.50
C THR A 348 24.73 0.21 0.65
N ALA A 349 24.65 -0.27 1.90
CA ALA A 349 24.34 -1.66 2.21
C ALA A 349 23.37 -1.73 3.39
N GLN A 350 22.56 -2.79 3.47
CA GLN A 350 21.59 -2.96 4.54
C GLN A 350 22.03 -4.02 5.53
N VAL A 351 22.10 -3.62 6.79
CA VAL A 351 22.11 -4.49 7.97
C VAL A 351 20.96 -4.01 8.87
N PRO A 352 20.19 -4.91 9.51
CA PRO A 352 18.97 -4.55 10.26
C PRO A 352 19.13 -3.46 11.35
N TYR A 353 20.37 -3.19 11.79
CA TYR A 353 20.68 -2.28 12.91
C TYR A 353 21.11 -0.87 12.49
N LEU A 354 21.31 -0.60 11.20
CA LEU A 354 21.64 0.75 10.76
C LEU A 354 20.41 1.66 10.83
N THR A 355 20.59 2.84 11.39
CA THR A 355 19.57 3.87 11.55
C THR A 355 20.05 5.13 10.85
N ARG A 356 19.15 5.86 10.20
CA ARG A 356 19.53 7.09 9.48
C ARG A 356 20.10 8.14 10.44
N PRO A 357 21.02 9.01 9.99
CA PRO A 357 21.53 10.10 10.80
C PRO A 357 20.40 10.94 11.39
N GLY A 358 20.43 11.18 12.69
CA GLY A 358 19.41 11.96 13.40
C GLY A 358 18.10 11.21 13.70
N GLN A 359 17.87 10.04 13.09
CA GLN A 359 16.69 9.22 13.39
C GLN A 359 16.92 8.41 14.69
N LEU A 360 15.87 8.34 15.51
CA LEU A 360 15.84 7.55 16.74
C LEU A 360 14.79 6.46 16.61
N ARG A 361 15.21 5.19 16.66
CA ARG A 361 14.32 4.03 16.74
C ARG A 361 14.28 3.56 18.17
N TYR A 362 13.09 3.27 18.70
CA TYR A 362 12.94 2.78 20.07
C TYR A 362 11.81 1.76 20.17
N LYS A 363 11.99 0.78 21.05
CA LYS A 363 10.92 -0.17 21.41
C LYS A 363 10.91 -0.34 22.92
N LEU A 364 9.75 -0.10 23.53
CA LEU A 364 9.53 -0.19 24.96
C LEU A 364 8.42 -1.18 25.21
N THR A 365 8.65 -2.20 26.03
CA THR A 365 7.63 -3.22 26.33
C THR A 365 7.66 -3.55 27.82
N THR A 366 6.50 -3.73 28.42
CA THR A 366 6.36 -4.13 29.83
C THR A 366 5.18 -5.08 29.99
N GLY A 367 5.32 -6.10 30.83
CA GLY A 367 4.26 -7.08 31.00
C GLY A 367 4.70 -8.30 31.79
N ARG A 368 3.91 -9.37 31.69
CA ARG A 368 4.27 -10.69 32.19
C ARG A 368 4.50 -11.65 31.04
N PRO A 369 5.55 -12.49 31.07
CA PRO A 369 5.68 -13.58 30.12
C PRO A 369 4.48 -14.52 30.19
N ARG A 370 4.18 -15.24 29.11
CA ARG A 370 3.07 -16.21 29.06
C ARG A 370 3.43 -17.49 28.33
N ASP A 371 2.67 -18.56 28.61
CA ASP A 371 2.69 -19.79 27.82
C ASP A 371 1.68 -19.76 26.67
N TYR A 372 1.50 -20.90 25.99
CA TYR A 372 0.51 -21.06 24.94
C TYR A 372 -0.92 -21.07 25.48
N ASN A 373 -1.14 -21.52 26.71
CA ASN A 373 -2.45 -21.63 27.35
C ASN A 373 -2.89 -20.31 28.02
N HIS A 374 -2.34 -19.17 27.59
CA HIS A 374 -2.58 -17.84 28.16
C HIS A 374 -2.23 -17.68 29.65
N ASN A 375 -1.50 -18.62 30.26
CA ASN A 375 -1.11 -18.50 31.66
C ASN A 375 0.12 -17.60 31.77
N THR A 376 0.04 -16.60 32.65
CA THR A 376 1.21 -15.76 32.96
C THR A 376 2.27 -16.56 33.70
N GLN A 377 3.54 -16.40 33.30
CA GLN A 377 4.69 -17.10 33.85
C GLN A 377 5.69 -16.11 34.44
N GLY A 378 5.95 -16.22 35.73
CA GLY A 378 7.00 -15.46 36.40
C GLY A 378 6.71 -13.99 36.65
N PRO A 379 7.75 -13.25 37.12
CA PRO A 379 7.62 -11.86 37.51
C PRO A 379 7.36 -10.95 36.30
N TYR A 380 6.93 -9.71 36.59
CA TYR A 380 6.88 -8.66 35.58
C TYR A 380 8.27 -8.41 34.99
N PHE A 381 8.32 -8.08 33.71
CA PHE A 381 9.51 -7.56 33.05
C PHE A 381 9.23 -6.20 32.45
N ALA A 382 10.29 -5.40 32.32
CA ALA A 382 10.34 -4.23 31.47
C ALA A 382 11.53 -4.39 30.53
N THR A 383 11.33 -4.09 29.26
CA THR A 383 12.39 -4.09 28.25
C THR A 383 12.35 -2.80 27.46
N GLY A 384 13.53 -2.34 27.07
CA GLY A 384 13.72 -1.18 26.24
C GLY A 384 14.89 -1.40 25.31
N GLU A 385 14.73 -1.05 24.04
CA GLU A 385 15.80 -0.96 23.06
C GLU A 385 15.75 0.40 22.35
N LEU A 386 16.93 0.88 21.98
CA LEU A 386 17.14 2.16 21.34
C LEU A 386 18.25 2.02 20.30
N SER A 387 18.02 2.59 19.13
CA SER A 387 19.00 2.69 18.05
C SER A 387 19.02 4.11 17.52
N TRP A 388 20.22 4.69 17.43
CA TRP A 388 20.42 6.07 17.02
C TRP A 388 21.49 6.16 15.93
N GLY A 389 21.13 6.77 14.79
CA GLY A 389 22.09 7.11 13.74
C GLY A 389 22.86 8.38 14.11
N LEU A 390 24.11 8.22 14.54
CA LEU A 390 24.98 9.35 14.91
C LEU A 390 25.45 10.11 13.67
N THR A 391 25.81 9.38 12.62
CA THR A 391 26.30 9.91 11.34
C THR A 391 25.88 8.96 10.21
N ASN A 392 26.15 9.33 8.95
CA ASN A 392 25.94 8.42 7.82
C ASN A 392 26.64 7.08 8.00
N ALA A 393 27.82 7.08 8.61
CA ALA A 393 28.61 5.89 8.76
C ALA A 393 28.36 5.15 10.08
N TRP A 394 27.77 5.77 11.12
CA TRP A 394 27.73 5.18 12.46
C TRP A 394 26.32 5.18 13.04
N SER A 395 25.89 4.00 13.46
CA SER A 395 24.70 3.78 14.28
C SER A 395 25.11 3.12 15.59
N VAL A 396 24.59 3.60 16.71
CA VAL A 396 24.79 2.97 18.02
C VAL A 396 23.45 2.47 18.51
N TYR A 397 23.43 1.26 19.04
CA TYR A 397 22.22 0.64 19.52
C TYR A 397 22.46 -0.11 20.82
N GLY A 398 21.42 -0.24 21.62
CA GLY A 398 21.48 -0.95 22.88
C GLY A 398 20.10 -1.19 23.45
N GLY A 399 20.05 -2.09 24.42
CA GLY A 399 18.80 -2.39 25.10
C GLY A 399 19.02 -3.18 26.36
N GLY A 400 17.95 -3.34 27.12
CA GLY A 400 17.96 -4.14 28.34
C GLY A 400 16.61 -4.76 28.62
N ILE A 401 16.65 -5.96 29.21
CA ILE A 401 15.50 -6.68 29.77
C ILE A 401 15.73 -6.73 31.27
N PHE A 402 14.78 -6.22 32.04
CA PHE A 402 14.84 -6.19 33.49
C PHE A 402 13.64 -6.90 34.10
N SER A 403 13.91 -7.88 34.94
CA SER A 403 12.93 -8.63 35.71
C SER A 403 13.54 -9.05 37.04
N GLN A 404 12.71 -9.49 38.00
CA GLN A 404 13.18 -9.84 39.35
C GLN A 404 14.27 -10.93 39.33
N ASP A 405 14.11 -11.92 38.46
CA ASP A 405 14.95 -13.12 38.40
C ASP A 405 15.71 -13.27 37.06
N TYR A 406 15.54 -12.35 36.11
CA TYR A 406 16.26 -12.37 34.83
C TYR A 406 16.59 -10.94 34.41
N ASN A 407 17.87 -10.68 34.11
CA ASN A 407 18.34 -9.41 33.60
C ASN A 407 19.27 -9.62 32.41
N SER A 408 19.09 -8.84 31.35
CA SER A 408 19.94 -8.88 30.17
C SER A 408 20.22 -7.48 29.67
N VAL A 409 21.44 -7.20 29.23
CA VAL A 409 21.85 -5.90 28.69
C VAL A 409 22.67 -6.14 27.42
N ALA A 410 22.29 -5.47 26.34
CA ALA A 410 22.96 -5.54 25.05
C ALA A 410 23.45 -4.15 24.64
N LEU A 411 24.67 -4.09 24.09
CA LEU A 411 25.26 -2.89 23.53
C LEU A 411 25.97 -3.23 22.22
N GLY A 412 25.77 -2.40 21.20
CA GLY A 412 26.38 -2.59 19.90
C GLY A 412 26.52 -1.32 19.09
N ALA A 413 27.31 -1.45 18.03
CA ALA A 413 27.48 -0.40 17.04
C ALA A 413 27.53 -1.01 15.64
N GLY A 414 26.86 -0.32 14.72
CA GLY A 414 26.92 -0.56 13.29
C GLY A 414 27.75 0.53 12.62
N ARG A 415 28.60 0.12 11.68
CA ARG A 415 29.33 1.02 10.81
C ARG A 415 29.09 0.69 9.34
N ASP A 416 28.64 1.67 8.58
CA ASP A 416 28.72 1.62 7.13
C ASP A 416 30.14 2.03 6.70
N MET A 417 30.83 1.12 5.99
CA MET A 417 32.20 1.31 5.51
C MET A 417 32.24 1.56 4.00
N ASN A 418 31.11 2.03 3.42
CA ASN A 418 30.95 2.34 2.00
C ASN A 418 31.34 1.14 1.12
N ILE A 419 32.35 1.30 0.26
CA ILE A 419 32.88 0.25 -0.64
C ILE A 419 33.21 -1.08 0.06
N TYR A 420 33.46 -1.09 1.36
CA TYR A 420 33.77 -2.30 2.11
C TYR A 420 32.53 -2.99 2.68
N GLY A 421 31.32 -2.45 2.48
CA GLY A 421 30.07 -2.96 3.04
C GLY A 421 29.78 -2.43 4.45
N THR A 422 28.75 -2.95 5.08
CA THR A 422 28.35 -2.60 6.44
C THR A 422 28.75 -3.70 7.42
N LEU A 423 29.27 -3.30 8.59
CA LEU A 423 29.63 -4.19 9.69
C LEU A 423 28.88 -3.77 10.96
N SER A 424 28.28 -4.70 11.70
CA SER A 424 27.74 -4.44 13.04
C SER A 424 28.25 -5.46 14.03
N ALA A 425 28.56 -5.00 15.24
CA ALA A 425 28.99 -5.87 16.34
C ALA A 425 28.27 -5.48 17.62
N ASP A 426 27.84 -6.50 18.37
CA ASP A 426 27.17 -6.34 19.65
C ASP A 426 27.54 -7.41 20.65
N VAL A 427 27.46 -7.03 21.92
CA VAL A 427 27.67 -7.90 23.07
C VAL A 427 26.44 -7.83 23.98
N THR A 428 25.95 -9.00 24.36
CA THR A 428 24.82 -9.16 25.27
C THR A 428 25.27 -9.91 26.49
N HIS A 429 25.02 -9.35 27.67
CA HIS A 429 25.26 -10.01 28.96
C HIS A 429 23.93 -10.35 29.61
N ALA A 430 23.76 -11.60 30.04
CA ALA A 430 22.57 -12.07 30.72
C ALA A 430 22.91 -12.68 32.10
N SER A 431 22.01 -12.50 33.05
CA SER A 431 22.05 -13.09 34.38
C SER A 431 20.65 -13.59 34.77
N ALA A 432 20.56 -14.89 35.03
CA ALA A 432 19.34 -15.58 35.40
C ALA A 432 19.48 -16.20 36.80
N ARG A 433 18.49 -15.97 37.66
CA ARG A 433 18.40 -16.53 39.01
C ARG A 433 17.28 -17.57 39.05
N PHE A 434 17.61 -18.74 39.58
CA PHE A 434 16.67 -19.85 39.71
C PHE A 434 16.47 -20.15 41.20
N PRO A 435 15.25 -19.98 41.75
CA PRO A 435 14.97 -20.32 43.13
C PRO A 435 15.26 -21.81 43.39
N GLY A 436 16.21 -22.11 44.29
CA GLY A 436 16.59 -23.48 44.62
C GLY A 436 17.57 -24.15 43.64
N ASP A 437 18.07 -23.44 42.63
CA ASP A 437 19.10 -23.93 41.70
C ASP A 437 20.22 -22.87 41.52
N LYS A 438 21.28 -23.22 40.80
CA LYS A 438 22.44 -22.36 40.57
C LYS A 438 22.09 -21.23 39.60
N ASN A 439 22.41 -20.00 39.99
CA ASN A 439 22.36 -18.83 39.11
C ASN A 439 23.27 -19.03 37.90
N ARG A 440 22.81 -18.60 36.72
CA ARG A 440 23.57 -18.67 35.47
C ARG A 440 23.82 -17.26 34.95
N SER A 441 25.03 -17.00 34.50
CA SER A 441 25.38 -15.72 33.91
C SER A 441 26.40 -15.95 32.81
N GLY A 442 26.18 -15.32 31.67
CA GLY A 442 27.06 -15.44 30.53
C GLY A 442 26.90 -14.31 29.54
N ARG A 443 27.71 -14.36 28.49
CA ARG A 443 27.76 -13.36 27.42
C ARG A 443 27.52 -14.01 26.07
N SER A 444 26.98 -13.22 25.14
CA SER A 444 26.84 -13.54 23.74
C SER A 444 27.43 -12.41 22.91
N TRP A 445 28.22 -12.73 21.90
CA TRP A 445 28.79 -11.78 20.95
C TRP A 445 28.22 -12.09 19.58
N ARG A 446 27.80 -11.05 18.87
CA ARG A 446 27.32 -11.17 17.50
C ARG A 446 28.06 -10.18 16.61
N LEU A 447 28.39 -10.65 15.41
CA LEU A 447 29.04 -9.90 14.35
C LEU A 447 28.27 -10.14 13.05
N SER A 448 27.76 -9.10 12.41
CA SER A 448 27.03 -9.20 11.13
C SER A 448 27.71 -8.32 10.08
N TYR A 449 27.76 -8.81 8.85
CA TYR A 449 28.40 -8.11 7.74
C TYR A 449 27.57 -8.24 6.46
N SER A 450 27.34 -7.15 5.75
CA SER A 450 26.55 -7.15 4.51
C SER A 450 27.24 -6.32 3.45
N LYS A 451 27.35 -6.86 2.22
CA LYS A 451 27.90 -6.15 1.08
C LYS A 451 27.24 -6.54 -0.22
N ARG A 452 26.82 -5.53 -0.97
CA ARG A 452 26.40 -5.66 -2.38
C ARG A 452 27.55 -5.18 -3.29
N PHE A 453 27.79 -5.90 -4.37
CA PHE A 453 28.79 -5.61 -5.39
C PHE A 453 28.07 -5.36 -6.73
N ASP A 454 27.80 -4.11 -7.08
CA ASP A 454 27.00 -3.79 -8.28
C ASP A 454 27.73 -4.08 -9.59
N GLU A 455 29.03 -3.79 -9.69
CA GLU A 455 29.83 -4.09 -10.89
C GLU A 455 29.89 -5.59 -11.19
N LEU A 456 29.74 -6.41 -10.15
CA LEU A 456 29.68 -7.84 -10.27
C LEU A 456 28.24 -8.35 -10.23
N SER A 457 27.19 -7.52 -10.20
CA SER A 457 25.80 -7.96 -9.98
C SER A 457 25.68 -9.07 -8.91
N SER A 458 26.43 -8.92 -7.81
CA SER A 458 26.56 -9.91 -6.74
C SER A 458 26.16 -9.31 -5.41
N GLU A 459 25.62 -10.11 -4.51
CA GLU A 459 25.36 -9.76 -3.12
C GLU A 459 25.95 -10.85 -2.22
N VAL A 460 26.75 -10.43 -1.25
CA VAL A 460 27.26 -11.31 -0.20
C VAL A 460 26.76 -10.77 1.12
N THR A 461 25.80 -11.48 1.69
CA THR A 461 25.21 -11.18 2.99
C THR A 461 25.73 -12.21 3.99
N PHE A 462 26.74 -11.82 4.76
CA PHE A 462 27.19 -12.59 5.91
C PHE A 462 26.26 -12.28 7.10
N ALA A 463 25.16 -13.03 7.19
CA ALA A 463 24.12 -12.77 8.17
C ALA A 463 24.62 -12.80 9.63
N GLY A 464 25.72 -13.52 9.91
CA GLY A 464 26.56 -13.22 11.06
C GLY A 464 27.25 -14.42 11.70
N TYR A 465 28.18 -14.10 12.60
CA TYR A 465 28.77 -15.00 13.57
C TYR A 465 28.21 -14.64 14.94
N ARG A 466 27.59 -15.62 15.63
CA ARG A 466 27.18 -15.48 17.03
C ARG A 466 27.88 -16.52 17.87
N PHE A 467 28.55 -16.09 18.93
CA PHE A 467 29.12 -16.96 19.96
C PHE A 467 28.44 -16.69 21.30
N SER A 468 27.99 -17.72 22.01
CA SER A 468 27.39 -17.59 23.34
C SER A 468 28.08 -18.50 24.34
N GLU A 469 28.40 -17.95 25.51
CA GLU A 469 28.96 -18.69 26.63
C GLU A 469 27.95 -19.74 27.15
N ARG A 470 28.46 -20.80 27.79
CA ARG A 470 27.64 -21.90 28.30
C ARG A 470 26.57 -21.49 29.32
N ASP A 471 26.80 -20.43 30.07
CA ASP A 471 25.85 -19.95 31.08
C ASP A 471 25.03 -18.72 30.59
N TYR A 472 25.18 -18.34 29.32
CA TYR A 472 24.28 -17.38 28.67
C TYR A 472 22.93 -18.03 28.42
N LEU A 473 21.85 -17.35 28.83
CA LEU A 473 20.49 -17.77 28.57
C LEU A 473 19.70 -16.57 28.04
N THR A 474 18.93 -16.80 26.98
CA THR A 474 17.88 -15.89 26.53
C THR A 474 16.70 -15.93 27.52
N MET A 475 15.81 -14.94 27.46
CA MET A 475 14.60 -14.94 28.30
C MET A 475 13.71 -16.16 28.00
N GLY A 476 13.63 -16.56 26.72
CA GLY A 476 12.90 -17.77 26.31
C GLY A 476 13.47 -19.03 26.95
N GLU A 477 14.79 -19.23 26.89
CA GLU A 477 15.47 -20.38 27.53
C GLU A 477 15.33 -20.35 29.06
N TYR A 478 15.40 -19.16 29.68
CA TYR A 478 15.17 -19.01 31.12
C TYR A 478 13.74 -19.43 31.52
N LEU A 479 12.72 -18.99 30.77
CA LEU A 479 11.33 -19.35 31.02
C LEU A 479 11.08 -20.85 30.77
N ASP A 480 11.70 -21.41 29.73
CA ASP A 480 11.65 -22.83 29.46
C ASP A 480 12.25 -23.60 30.64
N ILE A 481 13.48 -23.30 31.07
CA ILE A 481 14.13 -24.00 32.21
C ILE A 481 13.31 -23.89 33.50
N ARG A 482 12.69 -22.73 33.76
CA ARG A 482 11.99 -22.46 35.02
C ARG A 482 10.60 -23.07 35.08
N TYR A 483 9.86 -23.08 33.97
CA TYR A 483 8.43 -23.42 33.96
C TYR A 483 8.08 -24.63 33.11
N ARG A 484 9.00 -25.10 32.27
CA ARG A 484 8.79 -26.19 31.34
C ARG A 484 9.87 -27.23 31.63
N GLU A 485 9.53 -28.51 31.67
CA GLU A 485 10.52 -29.57 31.88
C GLU A 485 11.37 -29.80 30.61
N GLY A 486 11.84 -28.71 30.00
CA GLY A 486 12.41 -28.69 28.66
C GLY A 486 13.69 -27.86 28.60
N TYR A 487 14.78 -28.51 28.20
CA TYR A 487 16.06 -27.89 27.87
C TYR A 487 16.33 -28.07 26.38
N ILE A 488 15.92 -27.12 25.55
CA ILE A 488 16.16 -27.19 24.10
C ILE A 488 17.45 -26.42 23.76
N GLY A 489 18.57 -27.15 23.82
CA GLY A 489 19.80 -26.85 23.08
C GLY A 489 20.41 -25.46 23.27
N ASN A 490 21.29 -25.30 24.24
CA ASN A 490 22.05 -24.06 24.44
C ASN A 490 23.03 -23.85 23.28
N SER A 491 22.74 -22.84 22.45
CA SER A 491 23.49 -22.51 21.24
C SER A 491 24.87 -21.96 21.58
N LYS A 492 25.92 -22.58 21.05
CA LYS A 492 27.32 -22.19 21.25
C LYS A 492 27.80 -21.25 20.16
N GLU A 493 27.85 -21.72 18.92
CA GLU A 493 28.26 -20.92 17.76
C GLU A 493 27.20 -21.03 16.66
N LEU A 494 26.90 -19.92 16.00
CA LEU A 494 26.08 -19.88 14.79
C LEU A 494 26.84 -19.11 13.72
N TYR A 495 27.06 -19.75 12.58
CA TYR A 495 27.60 -19.14 11.38
C TYR A 495 26.52 -19.15 10.31
N THR A 496 26.27 -18.01 9.67
CA THR A 496 25.32 -17.94 8.56
C THR A 496 25.90 -17.11 7.43
N ILE A 497 25.98 -17.73 6.25
CA ILE A 497 26.49 -17.13 5.02
C ILE A 497 25.43 -17.26 3.94
N GLN A 498 25.06 -16.13 3.33
CA GLN A 498 24.23 -16.08 2.14
C GLN A 498 24.97 -15.32 1.05
N ALA A 499 25.07 -15.89 -0.14
CA ALA A 499 25.69 -15.24 -1.27
C ALA A 499 24.86 -15.48 -2.53
N THR A 500 24.59 -14.42 -3.28
CA THR A 500 23.87 -14.45 -4.55
C THR A 500 24.71 -13.78 -5.62
N LYS A 501 24.82 -14.38 -6.79
CA LYS A 501 25.55 -13.85 -7.93
C LYS A 501 24.67 -13.95 -9.17
N ASN A 502 24.44 -12.82 -9.82
CA ASN A 502 23.80 -12.76 -11.12
C ASN A 502 24.88 -12.58 -12.20
N PHE A 503 24.88 -13.45 -13.20
CA PHE A 503 25.69 -13.37 -14.41
C PHE A 503 24.77 -12.96 -15.56
N GLU A 504 24.64 -11.65 -15.76
CA GLU A 504 23.71 -11.07 -16.73
C GLU A 504 23.99 -11.55 -18.16
N ASP A 505 25.27 -11.52 -18.59
CA ASP A 505 25.70 -12.00 -19.92
C ASP A 505 25.34 -13.47 -20.18
N LEU A 506 25.30 -14.29 -19.13
CA LEU A 506 24.96 -15.71 -19.21
C LEU A 506 23.48 -16.00 -18.93
N ARG A 507 22.70 -14.96 -18.59
CA ARG A 507 21.32 -15.07 -18.07
C ARG A 507 21.20 -16.13 -16.96
N LEU A 508 22.18 -16.14 -16.05
CA LEU A 508 22.33 -17.14 -14.99
C LEU A 508 22.35 -16.45 -13.63
N SER A 509 21.48 -16.85 -12.70
CA SER A 509 21.56 -16.48 -11.29
C SER A 509 21.97 -17.68 -10.44
N THR A 510 22.80 -17.43 -9.43
CA THR A 510 23.31 -18.43 -8.49
C THR A 510 23.08 -17.95 -7.08
N SER A 511 22.60 -18.80 -6.18
CA SER A 511 22.54 -18.49 -4.76
C SER A 511 23.11 -19.62 -3.91
N ILE A 512 23.78 -19.27 -2.82
CA ILE A 512 24.34 -20.18 -1.84
C ILE A 512 23.86 -19.70 -0.46
N ASN A 513 23.37 -20.63 0.35
CA ASN A 513 23.07 -20.40 1.75
C ASN A 513 23.75 -21.52 2.55
N TRP A 514 24.51 -21.15 3.57
CA TRP A 514 25.14 -22.07 4.50
C TRP A 514 24.91 -21.59 5.93
N SER A 515 24.50 -22.52 6.79
CA SER A 515 24.31 -22.31 8.22
C SER A 515 24.93 -23.46 8.98
N HIS A 516 25.81 -23.14 9.93
CA HIS A 516 26.41 -24.10 10.85
C HIS A 516 26.13 -23.66 12.27
N GLN A 517 25.48 -24.52 13.05
CA GLN A 517 25.16 -24.23 14.44
C GLN A 517 25.68 -25.33 15.36
N THR A 518 26.48 -24.94 16.34
CA THR A 518 26.97 -25.82 17.39
C THR A 518 26.25 -25.56 18.70
N TYR A 519 26.22 -26.56 19.58
CA TYR A 519 25.54 -26.49 20.87
C TYR A 519 26.45 -27.02 21.97
N TRP A 520 26.25 -26.57 23.20
CA TRP A 520 27.00 -27.06 24.35
C TRP A 520 26.61 -28.48 24.79
N ASN A 521 25.40 -28.92 24.44
CA ASN A 521 24.75 -30.12 24.99
C ASN A 521 24.16 -31.05 23.92
N ARG A 522 24.34 -30.76 22.63
CA ARG A 522 23.86 -31.61 21.53
C ARG A 522 24.78 -31.51 20.31
N PRO A 523 24.71 -32.48 19.37
CA PRO A 523 25.48 -32.42 18.14
C PRO A 523 25.18 -31.18 17.31
N ALA A 524 26.13 -30.79 16.46
CA ALA A 524 25.96 -29.68 15.53
C ALA A 524 24.83 -29.93 14.53
N THR A 525 24.28 -28.84 14.01
CA THR A 525 23.28 -28.81 12.95
C THR A 525 23.86 -28.05 11.77
N ASP A 526 23.81 -28.68 10.59
CA ASP A 526 24.36 -28.13 9.36
C ASP A 526 23.26 -28.02 8.31
N ARG A 527 23.19 -26.86 7.65
CA ARG A 527 22.32 -26.67 6.50
C ARG A 527 23.09 -25.96 5.42
N TYR A 528 23.08 -26.50 4.21
CA TYR A 528 23.49 -25.74 3.04
C TYR A 528 22.52 -25.97 1.89
N SER A 529 22.32 -24.94 1.08
CA SER A 529 21.54 -24.99 -0.15
C SER A 529 22.21 -24.17 -1.23
N ILE A 530 22.26 -24.71 -2.43
CA ILE A 530 22.78 -24.07 -3.63
C ILE A 530 21.65 -24.07 -4.65
N SER A 531 21.41 -22.91 -5.28
CA SER A 531 20.50 -22.77 -6.41
C SER A 531 21.22 -22.19 -7.62
N LEU A 532 20.88 -22.66 -8.80
CA LEU A 532 21.31 -22.16 -10.10
C LEU A 532 20.07 -22.02 -10.98
N ASN A 533 19.78 -20.83 -11.47
CA ASN A 533 18.67 -20.60 -12.40
C ASN A 533 19.21 -19.96 -13.67
N LYS A 534 18.96 -20.59 -14.82
CA LYS A 534 19.42 -20.12 -16.12
C LYS A 534 18.24 -19.93 -17.06
N TYR A 535 18.17 -18.77 -17.69
CA TYR A 535 17.30 -18.55 -18.84
C TYR A 535 18.10 -18.68 -20.13
N PHE A 536 17.56 -19.41 -21.10
CA PHE A 536 18.21 -19.58 -22.39
C PHE A 536 17.17 -19.74 -23.51
N ASP A 537 17.62 -19.53 -24.73
CA ASP A 537 16.83 -19.74 -25.93
C ASP A 537 17.40 -20.92 -26.70
N LEU A 538 16.54 -21.73 -27.32
CA LEU A 538 16.94 -22.91 -28.09
C LEU A 538 16.17 -22.92 -29.41
N GLY A 539 16.80 -22.42 -30.48
CA GLY A 539 16.14 -22.25 -31.78
C GLY A 539 15.04 -21.18 -31.69
N ASP A 540 13.82 -21.56 -32.08
CA ASP A 540 12.64 -20.69 -32.01
C ASP A 540 12.04 -20.62 -30.59
N TRP A 541 12.43 -21.53 -29.71
CA TRP A 541 11.97 -21.55 -28.33
C TRP A 541 12.70 -20.47 -27.53
N ARG A 542 11.94 -19.49 -27.04
CA ARG A 542 12.45 -18.36 -26.25
C ARG A 542 12.08 -18.51 -24.79
N HIS A 543 12.93 -17.99 -23.90
CA HIS A 543 12.69 -17.91 -22.46
C HIS A 543 12.54 -19.28 -21.77
N LEU A 544 13.31 -20.30 -22.17
CA LEU A 544 13.37 -21.55 -21.41
C LEU A 544 14.08 -21.27 -20.08
N SER A 545 13.57 -21.83 -18.99
CA SER A 545 14.20 -21.69 -17.67
C SER A 545 14.60 -23.04 -17.10
N LEU A 546 15.88 -23.13 -16.72
CA LEU A 546 16.47 -24.29 -16.05
C LEU A 546 16.86 -23.91 -14.63
N SER A 547 16.26 -24.56 -13.65
CA SER A 547 16.54 -24.39 -12.24
C SER A 547 17.14 -25.67 -11.65
N LEU A 548 18.35 -25.59 -11.13
CA LEU A 548 19.00 -26.65 -10.37
C LEU A 548 19.12 -26.21 -8.90
N ASN A 549 18.59 -27.02 -7.99
CA ASN A 549 18.71 -26.80 -6.55
C ASN A 549 19.31 -28.03 -5.90
N ALA A 550 20.22 -27.84 -4.95
CA ALA A 550 20.75 -28.91 -4.12
C ALA A 550 20.82 -28.43 -2.68
N ALA A 551 20.39 -29.26 -1.74
CA ALA A 551 20.42 -28.94 -0.33
C ALA A 551 20.75 -30.16 0.53
N ARG A 552 21.48 -29.92 1.61
CA ARG A 552 21.66 -30.88 2.72
C ARG A 552 21.15 -30.23 3.99
N SER A 553 20.42 -31.01 4.77
CA SER A 553 20.06 -30.69 6.15
C SER A 553 20.57 -31.80 7.05
N GLU A 554 21.32 -31.44 8.08
CA GLU A 554 21.76 -32.34 9.13
C GLU A 554 21.19 -31.90 10.47
N PHE A 555 20.34 -32.74 11.05
CA PHE A 555 19.70 -32.47 12.34
C PHE A 555 19.72 -33.72 13.21
N ASN A 556 20.20 -33.59 14.45
CA ASN A 556 20.38 -34.71 15.40
C ASN A 556 21.09 -35.92 14.77
N GLY A 557 22.14 -35.68 13.98
CA GLY A 557 22.93 -36.72 13.31
C GLY A 557 22.26 -37.42 12.12
N ARG A 558 21.05 -36.98 11.70
CA ARG A 558 20.40 -37.45 10.47
C ARG A 558 20.69 -36.49 9.33
N LYS A 559 21.19 -37.03 8.22
CA LYS A 559 21.53 -36.28 7.00
C LYS A 559 20.48 -36.51 5.93
N ASP A 560 19.93 -35.40 5.43
CA ASP A 560 18.91 -35.36 4.41
C ASP A 560 19.40 -34.57 3.21
N ASP A 561 19.73 -35.32 2.15
CA ASP A 561 20.21 -34.79 0.89
C ASP A 561 19.09 -34.74 -0.12
N THR A 562 18.93 -33.56 -0.72
CA THR A 562 17.93 -33.32 -1.76
C THR A 562 18.56 -32.59 -2.94
N ALA A 563 18.19 -33.00 -4.15
CA ALA A 563 18.52 -32.30 -5.37
C ALA A 563 17.27 -32.19 -6.23
N TYR A 564 17.10 -31.07 -6.92
CA TYR A 564 15.93 -30.76 -7.73
C TYR A 564 16.38 -30.09 -9.02
N LEU A 565 15.84 -30.55 -10.13
CA LEU A 565 16.05 -30.03 -11.47
C LEU A 565 14.67 -29.69 -12.02
N SER A 566 14.47 -28.44 -12.45
CA SER A 566 13.26 -28.02 -13.15
C SER A 566 13.65 -27.39 -14.48
N LEU A 567 13.00 -27.84 -15.54
CA LEU A 567 13.07 -27.23 -16.86
C LEU A 567 11.65 -26.81 -17.21
N THR A 568 11.41 -25.52 -17.43
CA THR A 568 10.10 -25.00 -17.85
C THR A 568 10.22 -24.23 -19.16
N MET A 569 9.20 -24.38 -19.99
CA MET A 569 9.14 -23.84 -21.34
C MET A 569 7.71 -23.32 -21.62
N PRO A 570 7.55 -22.05 -22.02
CA PRO A 570 6.27 -21.54 -22.51
C PRO A 570 5.81 -22.33 -23.75
N PHE A 571 4.55 -22.73 -23.80
CA PHE A 571 3.96 -23.48 -24.91
C PHE A 571 2.48 -23.10 -25.10
N GLY A 572 2.19 -22.34 -26.17
CA GLY A 572 0.85 -21.78 -26.39
C GLY A 572 0.49 -20.74 -25.31
N SER A 573 -0.70 -20.86 -24.73
CA SER A 573 -1.13 -20.09 -23.54
C SER A 573 -0.48 -20.56 -22.24
N GLY A 574 -0.06 -21.83 -22.19
CA GLY A 574 0.43 -22.47 -20.97
C GLY A 574 1.94 -22.62 -20.88
N THR A 575 2.38 -23.37 -19.87
CA THR A 575 3.78 -23.73 -19.61
C THR A 575 3.92 -25.24 -19.47
N VAL A 576 4.86 -25.82 -20.19
CA VAL A 576 5.27 -27.22 -20.02
C VAL A 576 6.51 -27.25 -19.13
N GLY A 577 6.52 -28.15 -18.16
CA GLY A 577 7.60 -28.31 -17.20
C GLY A 577 8.06 -29.76 -17.07
N TYR A 578 9.35 -29.97 -16.87
CA TYR A 578 9.93 -31.24 -16.45
C TYR A 578 10.64 -31.02 -15.12
N ASN A 579 10.33 -31.84 -14.13
CA ASN A 579 10.86 -31.74 -12.78
C ASN A 579 11.46 -33.07 -12.35
N GLY A 580 12.78 -33.14 -12.21
CA GLY A 580 13.50 -34.25 -11.60
C GLY A 580 13.84 -33.92 -10.15
N SER A 581 13.64 -34.84 -9.22
CA SER A 581 14.10 -34.65 -7.84
C SER A 581 14.66 -35.93 -7.25
N ILE A 582 15.75 -35.79 -6.50
CA ILE A 582 16.40 -36.85 -5.72
C ILE A 582 16.24 -36.47 -4.26
N ASN A 583 15.75 -37.40 -3.44
CA ASN A 583 15.71 -37.26 -2.00
C ASN A 583 16.28 -38.55 -1.38
N ARG A 584 17.45 -38.43 -0.75
CA ARG A 584 18.29 -39.57 -0.35
C ARG A 584 18.46 -40.54 -1.54
N ASP A 585 17.96 -41.78 -1.43
CA ASP A 585 18.08 -42.81 -2.47
C ASP A 585 16.84 -42.90 -3.39
N ARG A 586 15.89 -41.97 -3.29
CA ARG A 586 14.66 -41.96 -4.09
C ARG A 586 14.73 -40.89 -5.17
N TYR A 587 14.58 -41.32 -6.41
CA TYR A 587 14.49 -40.47 -7.57
C TYR A 587 13.05 -40.32 -8.04
N THR A 588 12.67 -39.12 -8.46
CA THR A 588 11.36 -38.80 -9.01
C THR A 588 11.54 -37.97 -10.26
N GLN A 589 10.74 -38.23 -11.28
CA GLN A 589 10.67 -37.43 -12.51
C GLN A 589 9.21 -37.16 -12.80
N ASN A 590 8.85 -35.91 -13.05
CA ASN A 590 7.49 -35.50 -13.38
C ASN A 590 7.50 -34.53 -14.55
N ALA A 591 6.69 -34.81 -15.58
CA ALA A 591 6.28 -33.81 -16.54
C ALA A 591 5.04 -33.09 -16.00
N SER A 592 4.91 -31.80 -16.24
CA SER A 592 3.74 -31.00 -15.85
C SER A 592 3.32 -30.05 -16.95
N TRP A 593 2.04 -29.76 -17.01
CA TRP A 593 1.48 -28.68 -17.80
C TRP A 593 0.66 -27.78 -16.87
N SER A 594 0.79 -26.47 -17.04
CA SER A 594 0.00 -25.49 -16.31
C SER A 594 -0.42 -24.35 -17.20
N ASP A 595 -1.58 -23.77 -16.93
CA ASP A 595 -2.11 -22.63 -17.65
C ASP A 595 -2.85 -21.70 -16.68
N ARG A 596 -2.96 -20.41 -17.05
CA ARG A 596 -3.76 -19.42 -16.34
C ARG A 596 -4.80 -18.86 -17.30
N LEU A 597 -6.07 -19.04 -16.96
CA LEU A 597 -7.21 -18.58 -17.74
C LEU A 597 -7.55 -17.13 -17.40
N GLU A 598 -8.33 -16.48 -18.27
CA GLU A 598 -8.73 -15.07 -18.13
C GLU A 598 -9.58 -14.81 -16.88
N ASN A 599 -10.32 -15.81 -16.39
CA ASN A 599 -11.14 -15.74 -15.18
C ASN A 599 -10.34 -15.90 -13.88
N ASN A 600 -9.01 -15.73 -13.92
CA ASN A 600 -8.06 -15.96 -12.83
C ASN A 600 -7.94 -17.41 -12.34
N ASP A 601 -8.49 -18.38 -13.07
CA ASP A 601 -8.27 -19.79 -12.77
C ASP A 601 -6.85 -20.19 -13.17
N TYR A 602 -6.21 -20.94 -12.29
CA TYR A 602 -4.94 -21.58 -12.56
C TYR A 602 -5.09 -23.08 -12.32
N TYR A 603 -4.63 -23.89 -13.25
CA TYR A 603 -4.47 -25.31 -13.00
C TYR A 603 -3.09 -25.80 -13.39
N ARG A 604 -2.65 -26.85 -12.72
CA ARG A 604 -1.44 -27.60 -13.07
C ARG A 604 -1.72 -29.07 -12.93
N ILE A 605 -1.35 -29.84 -13.94
CA ILE A 605 -1.41 -31.30 -13.92
C ILE A 605 0.01 -31.81 -14.08
N ASN A 606 0.40 -32.82 -13.31
CA ASN A 606 1.70 -33.45 -13.39
C ASN A 606 1.59 -34.97 -13.39
N ALA A 607 2.45 -35.63 -14.16
CA ALA A 607 2.53 -37.08 -14.24
C ALA A 607 3.99 -37.51 -14.33
N GLY A 608 4.32 -38.64 -13.73
CA GLY A 608 5.69 -39.04 -13.59
C GLY A 608 5.89 -40.37 -12.92
N ASN A 609 7.14 -40.65 -12.55
CA ASN A 609 7.53 -41.89 -11.88
C ASN A 609 8.46 -41.60 -10.70
N SER A 610 8.37 -42.43 -9.68
CA SER A 610 9.31 -42.51 -8.57
C SER A 610 10.02 -43.87 -8.60
N MET A 611 11.33 -43.88 -8.39
CA MET A 611 12.17 -45.08 -8.40
C MET A 611 13.27 -44.98 -7.34
N GLY A 612 13.91 -46.10 -6.99
CA GLY A 612 14.97 -46.14 -5.98
C GLY A 612 14.48 -46.48 -4.57
N GLY A 613 15.40 -46.46 -3.60
CA GLY A 613 15.14 -46.85 -2.21
C GLY A 613 14.72 -48.32 -2.03
N GLY A 614 15.23 -49.22 -2.88
CA GLY A 614 14.90 -50.66 -2.84
C GLY A 614 13.47 -51.01 -3.30
N GLN A 615 12.77 -50.09 -3.96
CA GLN A 615 11.40 -50.27 -4.43
C GLN A 615 11.35 -50.27 -5.97
N ALA A 616 10.42 -51.04 -6.54
CA ALA A 616 10.11 -50.99 -7.96
C ALA A 616 9.62 -49.59 -8.37
N THR A 617 9.81 -49.24 -9.64
CA THR A 617 9.30 -48.00 -10.24
C THR A 617 7.80 -47.88 -10.02
N ARG A 618 7.35 -46.72 -9.55
CA ARG A 618 5.94 -46.41 -9.27
C ARG A 618 5.54 -45.16 -10.02
N SER A 619 4.48 -45.26 -10.80
CA SER A 619 3.89 -44.09 -11.44
C SER A 619 3.20 -43.20 -10.40
N GLN A 620 3.25 -41.90 -10.64
CA GLN A 620 2.58 -40.90 -9.82
C GLN A 620 1.93 -39.86 -10.72
N MET A 621 0.79 -39.36 -10.28
CA MET A 621 0.05 -38.31 -10.94
C MET A 621 -0.41 -37.33 -9.87
N GLY A 622 -0.41 -36.05 -10.19
CA GLY A 622 -0.98 -35.04 -9.34
C GLY A 622 -1.55 -33.91 -10.16
N GLY A 623 -2.27 -33.04 -9.48
CA GLY A 623 -2.68 -31.78 -10.04
C GLY A 623 -3.28 -30.89 -8.97
N TYR A 624 -3.34 -29.62 -9.27
CA TYR A 624 -4.10 -28.68 -8.48
C TYR A 624 -4.81 -27.67 -9.37
N TYR A 625 -5.93 -27.18 -8.88
CA TYR A 625 -6.75 -26.12 -9.46
C TYR A 625 -6.92 -25.04 -8.41
N SER A 626 -6.71 -23.78 -8.78
CA SER A 626 -6.79 -22.61 -7.92
C SER A 626 -7.68 -21.57 -8.59
N HIS A 627 -8.69 -21.10 -7.88
CA HIS A 627 -9.59 -20.03 -8.29
C HIS A 627 -9.41 -18.86 -7.31
N LEU A 628 -9.00 -17.70 -7.84
CA LEU A 628 -8.93 -16.45 -7.08
C LEU A 628 -10.25 -15.70 -7.29
N GLY A 629 -11.21 -15.95 -6.40
CA GLY A 629 -12.56 -15.41 -6.49
C GLY A 629 -12.74 -14.14 -5.68
N SER A 630 -13.73 -13.32 -6.02
CA SER A 630 -14.00 -12.06 -5.31
C SER A 630 -14.43 -12.25 -3.84
N MET A 631 -14.97 -13.42 -3.48
CA MET A 631 -15.45 -13.73 -2.13
C MET A 631 -14.50 -14.64 -1.33
N ALA A 632 -13.68 -15.44 -2.01
CA ALA A 632 -12.74 -16.37 -1.42
C ALA A 632 -11.78 -16.91 -2.49
N ASP A 633 -10.55 -17.20 -2.07
CA ASP A 633 -9.59 -17.96 -2.86
C ASP A 633 -9.72 -19.44 -2.51
N VAL A 634 -9.87 -20.30 -3.52
CA VAL A 634 -10.07 -21.74 -3.32
C VAL A 634 -9.05 -22.50 -4.16
N THR A 635 -8.29 -23.38 -3.51
CA THR A 635 -7.35 -24.28 -4.17
C THR A 635 -7.69 -25.72 -3.83
N THR A 636 -7.80 -26.58 -4.84
CA THR A 636 -8.02 -28.01 -4.68
C THR A 636 -6.85 -28.76 -5.27
N ASN A 637 -6.44 -29.85 -4.64
CA ASN A 637 -5.34 -30.67 -5.11
C ASN A 637 -5.66 -32.16 -5.04
N PHE A 638 -5.12 -32.90 -5.99
CA PHE A 638 -5.22 -34.34 -6.09
C PHE A 638 -3.84 -34.91 -6.30
N ASN A 639 -3.48 -35.96 -5.56
CA ASN A 639 -2.27 -36.73 -5.82
C ASN A 639 -2.55 -38.22 -5.73
N TRP A 640 -1.93 -38.97 -6.61
CA TRP A 640 -1.99 -40.42 -6.67
C TRP A 640 -0.58 -40.96 -6.87
N ALA A 641 -0.18 -41.91 -6.04
CA ALA A 641 1.09 -42.60 -6.14
C ALA A 641 0.83 -44.11 -6.16
N GLN A 642 1.19 -44.75 -7.28
CA GLN A 642 0.96 -46.17 -7.52
C GLN A 642 1.51 -46.99 -6.37
N GLY A 643 0.65 -47.78 -5.75
CA GLY A 643 1.06 -48.68 -4.68
C GLY A 643 1.33 -48.00 -3.33
N GLN A 644 1.12 -46.68 -3.19
CA GLN A 644 1.34 -45.95 -1.95
C GLN A 644 0.05 -45.32 -1.42
N TYR A 645 -0.51 -44.32 -2.09
CA TYR A 645 -1.67 -43.58 -1.61
C TYR A 645 -2.40 -42.82 -2.72
N THR A 646 -3.63 -42.43 -2.43
CA THR A 646 -4.37 -41.36 -3.11
C THR A 646 -4.67 -40.28 -2.08
N SER A 647 -4.44 -39.01 -2.39
CA SER A 647 -4.76 -37.90 -1.49
C SER A 647 -5.56 -36.83 -2.22
N PHE A 648 -6.50 -36.23 -1.52
CA PHE A 648 -7.28 -35.10 -1.99
C PHE A 648 -7.27 -34.01 -0.92
N GLY A 649 -7.02 -32.77 -1.33
CA GLY A 649 -7.00 -31.63 -0.44
C GLY A 649 -7.75 -30.43 -0.99
N ILE A 650 -8.28 -29.62 -0.08
CA ILE A 650 -8.93 -28.35 -0.35
C ILE A 650 -8.36 -27.32 0.62
N SER A 651 -7.90 -26.20 0.07
CA SER A 651 -7.50 -24.99 0.78
C SER A 651 -8.47 -23.87 0.39
N ALA A 652 -8.93 -23.11 1.37
CA ALA A 652 -9.80 -21.95 1.15
C ALA A 652 -9.37 -20.82 2.07
N SER A 653 -9.20 -19.62 1.53
CA SER A 653 -8.89 -18.42 2.29
C SER A 653 -9.75 -17.24 1.85
N GLY A 654 -10.13 -16.40 2.79
CA GLY A 654 -10.94 -15.22 2.52
C GLY A 654 -11.22 -14.46 3.81
N GLY A 655 -12.11 -13.50 3.73
CA GLY A 655 -12.58 -12.81 4.92
C GLY A 655 -13.95 -12.16 4.73
N MET A 656 -14.48 -11.68 5.83
CA MET A 656 -15.74 -10.97 5.92
C MET A 656 -15.48 -9.66 6.65
N THR A 657 -16.04 -8.58 6.11
CA THR A 657 -16.06 -7.28 6.77
C THR A 657 -17.49 -6.80 6.89
N ALA A 658 -17.88 -6.40 8.10
CA ALA A 658 -19.21 -5.92 8.41
C ALA A 658 -19.12 -4.55 9.10
N THR A 659 -19.83 -3.56 8.57
CA THR A 659 -19.90 -2.20 9.10
C THR A 659 -21.36 -1.75 9.15
N ALA A 660 -21.62 -0.52 9.59
CA ALA A 660 -22.96 0.07 9.48
C ALA A 660 -23.41 0.27 8.02
N GLU A 661 -22.46 0.37 7.09
CA GLU A 661 -22.72 0.57 5.65
C GLU A 661 -23.05 -0.74 4.92
N GLY A 662 -22.73 -1.89 5.52
CA GLY A 662 -23.09 -3.20 4.98
C GLY A 662 -22.09 -4.30 5.32
N VAL A 663 -22.28 -5.46 4.68
CA VAL A 663 -21.45 -6.64 4.87
C VAL A 663 -21.04 -7.21 3.53
N ALA A 664 -19.76 -7.54 3.38
CA ALA A 664 -19.27 -8.25 2.21
C ALA A 664 -18.19 -9.26 2.57
N LEU A 665 -18.16 -10.36 1.81
CA LEU A 665 -17.05 -11.28 1.75
C LEU A 665 -16.00 -10.76 0.77
N HIS A 666 -14.75 -11.13 0.99
CA HIS A 666 -13.65 -10.78 0.11
C HIS A 666 -12.64 -11.92 -0.01
N SER A 667 -11.87 -11.89 -1.09
CA SER A 667 -10.74 -12.78 -1.34
C SER A 667 -9.69 -12.76 -0.21
N GLY A 668 -8.74 -13.69 -0.30
CA GLY A 668 -7.63 -13.77 0.65
C GLY A 668 -6.77 -12.51 0.63
N GLY A 669 -6.19 -12.18 1.78
CA GLY A 669 -5.33 -11.03 1.96
C GLY A 669 -4.55 -11.11 3.27
N VAL A 670 -4.01 -9.97 3.71
CA VAL A 670 -3.35 -9.88 5.02
C VAL A 670 -4.41 -9.98 6.12
N GLN A 671 -4.37 -11.08 6.88
CA GLN A 671 -5.30 -11.32 8.00
C GLN A 671 -5.22 -10.19 9.04
N GLY A 672 -6.37 -9.69 9.48
CA GLY A 672 -6.47 -8.57 10.41
C GLY A 672 -6.01 -7.21 9.84
N GLY A 673 -5.59 -7.18 8.57
CA GLY A 673 -5.00 -6.03 7.91
C GLY A 673 -6.01 -4.99 7.43
N THR A 674 -5.46 -3.89 6.92
CA THR A 674 -6.20 -2.75 6.36
C THR A 674 -6.95 -3.16 5.10
N ARG A 675 -8.17 -2.65 4.96
CA ARG A 675 -9.08 -2.98 3.87
C ARG A 675 -9.97 -1.80 3.56
N LEU A 676 -10.48 -1.76 2.34
CA LEU A 676 -11.36 -0.70 1.87
C LEU A 676 -12.72 -1.28 1.50
N MET A 677 -13.76 -0.85 2.20
CA MET A 677 -15.13 -1.14 1.85
C MET A 677 -15.63 -0.10 0.85
N VAL A 678 -16.23 -0.58 -0.23
CA VAL A 678 -16.77 0.26 -1.29
C VAL A 678 -18.27 0.02 -1.40
N SER A 679 -19.05 1.09 -1.37
CA SER A 679 -20.47 1.07 -1.69
C SER A 679 -20.67 1.56 -3.12
N THR A 680 -21.44 0.79 -3.89
CA THR A 680 -21.92 1.13 -5.23
C THR A 680 -23.41 1.43 -5.19
N ASP A 681 -23.85 2.03 -4.08
CA ASP A 681 -25.19 2.56 -3.87
C ASP A 681 -26.31 1.53 -4.13
N GLY A 682 -26.09 0.29 -3.69
CA GLY A 682 -27.06 -0.80 -3.87
C GLY A 682 -27.01 -1.49 -5.23
N VAL A 683 -26.18 -1.04 -6.17
CA VAL A 683 -26.00 -1.68 -7.48
C VAL A 683 -25.05 -2.87 -7.37
N SER A 684 -25.55 -4.07 -7.61
CA SER A 684 -24.77 -5.32 -7.55
C SER A 684 -23.94 -5.57 -8.82
N GLY A 685 -22.83 -6.31 -8.69
CA GLY A 685 -22.04 -6.77 -9.83
C GLY A 685 -21.13 -5.70 -10.46
N VAL A 686 -20.92 -4.59 -9.76
CA VAL A 686 -20.03 -3.52 -10.21
C VAL A 686 -18.57 -3.96 -9.96
N PRO A 687 -17.72 -4.01 -10.98
CA PRO A 687 -16.29 -4.31 -10.82
C PRO A 687 -15.59 -3.17 -10.06
N VAL A 688 -14.94 -3.52 -8.95
CA VAL A 688 -14.21 -2.58 -8.09
C VAL A 688 -12.79 -3.08 -7.89
N GLY A 689 -11.81 -2.22 -8.17
CA GLY A 689 -10.39 -2.57 -8.16
C GLY A 689 -10.04 -3.68 -9.15
N TYR A 690 -8.97 -4.43 -8.87
CA TYR A 690 -8.45 -5.41 -9.83
C TYR A 690 -9.34 -6.66 -9.99
N GLN A 691 -9.90 -7.18 -8.89
CA GLN A 691 -10.61 -8.48 -8.86
C GLN A 691 -11.90 -8.48 -8.00
N GLY A 692 -12.33 -7.33 -7.48
CA GLY A 692 -13.52 -7.22 -6.64
C GLY A 692 -14.79 -7.00 -7.46
N TYR A 693 -15.92 -7.50 -6.97
CA TYR A 693 -17.25 -7.15 -7.46
C TYR A 693 -18.16 -6.81 -6.29
N SER A 694 -19.04 -5.83 -6.48
CA SER A 694 -20.06 -5.52 -5.48
C SER A 694 -21.06 -6.67 -5.35
N ASN A 695 -21.42 -7.00 -4.11
CA ASN A 695 -22.37 -8.07 -3.81
C ASN A 695 -23.83 -7.65 -4.10
N ALA A 696 -24.80 -8.47 -3.73
CA ALA A 696 -26.22 -8.20 -3.93
C ALA A 696 -26.72 -6.90 -3.26
N PHE A 697 -25.99 -6.38 -2.26
CA PHE A 697 -26.30 -5.12 -1.57
C PHE A 697 -25.52 -3.93 -2.13
N GLY A 698 -24.75 -4.11 -3.20
CA GLY A 698 -23.87 -3.08 -3.73
C GLY A 698 -22.67 -2.79 -2.84
N ILE A 699 -22.19 -3.77 -2.06
CA ILE A 699 -21.00 -3.62 -1.21
C ILE A 699 -19.88 -4.53 -1.70
N ALA A 700 -18.68 -3.98 -1.85
CA ALA A 700 -17.45 -4.71 -2.12
C ALA A 700 -16.42 -4.41 -1.02
N VAL A 701 -15.47 -5.32 -0.82
CA VAL A 701 -14.31 -5.08 0.06
C VAL A 701 -13.04 -5.42 -0.71
N ILE A 702 -12.13 -4.46 -0.78
CA ILE A 702 -10.78 -4.64 -1.31
C ILE A 702 -9.86 -4.96 -0.12
N PRO A 703 -9.36 -6.21 0.00
CA PRO A 703 -8.43 -6.58 1.06
C PRO A 703 -7.00 -6.14 0.72
N GLY A 704 -6.12 -6.10 1.73
CA GLY A 704 -4.68 -5.92 1.51
C GLY A 704 -4.26 -4.51 1.07
N VAL A 705 -5.03 -3.50 1.47
CA VAL A 705 -4.69 -2.09 1.19
C VAL A 705 -3.44 -1.71 1.99
N PRO A 706 -2.42 -1.08 1.38
CA PRO A 706 -1.20 -0.70 2.10
C PRO A 706 -1.47 0.42 3.13
N ASN A 707 -0.80 0.32 4.29
CA ASN A 707 -0.97 1.26 5.40
C ASN A 707 -0.20 2.56 5.15
N TYR A 708 -0.79 3.72 5.46
CA TYR A 708 -0.15 5.05 5.37
C TYR A 708 0.32 5.44 3.95
N PHE A 709 -0.09 4.68 2.94
CA PHE A 709 0.19 5.00 1.53
C PHE A 709 -1.02 5.64 0.90
N ARG A 710 -0.77 6.47 -0.12
CA ARG A 710 -1.82 6.92 -1.03
C ARG A 710 -2.31 5.71 -1.82
N THR A 711 -3.61 5.45 -1.74
CA THR A 711 -4.30 4.34 -2.39
C THR A 711 -5.56 4.86 -3.05
N SER A 712 -5.96 4.24 -4.16
CA SER A 712 -7.22 4.56 -4.84
C SER A 712 -8.13 3.34 -4.86
N ALA A 713 -9.42 3.57 -4.64
CA ALA A 713 -10.46 2.68 -5.15
C ALA A 713 -10.88 3.19 -6.52
N GLU A 714 -11.11 2.27 -7.44
CA GLU A 714 -11.59 2.59 -8.77
C GLU A 714 -12.67 1.60 -9.21
N ILE A 715 -13.67 2.09 -9.95
CA ILE A 715 -14.60 1.28 -10.72
C ILE A 715 -13.97 1.02 -12.08
N ASP A 716 -13.89 -0.25 -12.48
CA ASP A 716 -13.41 -0.60 -13.81
C ASP A 716 -14.51 -0.37 -14.85
N VAL A 717 -14.49 0.83 -15.44
CA VAL A 717 -15.47 1.27 -16.44
C VAL A 717 -15.51 0.38 -17.69
N ASN A 718 -14.42 -0.34 -18.01
CA ASN A 718 -14.36 -1.21 -19.18
C ASN A 718 -15.06 -2.57 -18.95
N ARG A 719 -15.26 -2.94 -17.69
CA ARG A 719 -15.95 -4.19 -17.29
C ARG A 719 -17.34 -3.94 -16.71
N LEU A 720 -17.86 -2.70 -16.79
CA LEU A 720 -19.20 -2.38 -16.36
C LEU A 720 -20.23 -3.14 -17.21
N PRO A 721 -21.31 -3.68 -16.60
CA PRO A 721 -22.47 -4.14 -17.34
C PRO A 721 -23.08 -3.03 -18.19
N ASP A 722 -23.69 -3.38 -19.32
CA ASP A 722 -24.31 -2.41 -20.25
C ASP A 722 -25.44 -1.58 -19.60
N ASP A 723 -26.08 -2.11 -18.56
CA ASP A 723 -27.15 -1.47 -17.78
C ASP A 723 -26.64 -0.68 -16.56
N VAL A 724 -25.34 -0.41 -16.49
CA VAL A 724 -24.70 0.30 -15.36
C VAL A 724 -23.87 1.48 -15.85
N GLU A 725 -23.95 2.60 -15.14
CA GLU A 725 -23.17 3.81 -15.42
C GLU A 725 -22.74 4.52 -14.14
N THR A 726 -21.58 5.17 -14.17
CA THR A 726 -21.07 5.99 -13.07
C THR A 726 -21.50 7.43 -13.27
N SER A 727 -22.19 8.05 -12.31
CA SER A 727 -22.63 9.46 -12.41
C SER A 727 -21.60 10.45 -11.87
N GLY A 728 -20.56 9.98 -11.18
CA GLY A 728 -19.48 10.80 -10.59
C GLY A 728 -18.09 10.28 -10.92
N SER A 729 -17.09 10.71 -10.15
CA SER A 729 -15.71 10.23 -10.30
C SER A 729 -15.63 8.72 -10.05
N PRO A 730 -15.16 7.92 -11.02
CA PRO A 730 -14.99 6.48 -10.83
C PRO A 730 -13.78 6.15 -9.95
N ILE A 731 -13.00 7.15 -9.51
CA ILE A 731 -11.78 7.01 -8.73
C ILE A 731 -11.90 7.82 -7.43
N ALA A 732 -11.59 7.20 -6.31
CA ALA A 732 -11.54 7.83 -4.99
C ALA A 732 -10.21 7.51 -4.30
N GLU A 733 -9.49 8.55 -3.86
CA GLU A 733 -8.20 8.41 -3.19
C GLU A 733 -8.31 8.51 -1.66
N LEU A 734 -7.36 7.86 -0.98
CA LEU A 734 -7.29 7.81 0.48
C LEU A 734 -5.93 7.34 0.98
N ALA A 735 -5.65 7.63 2.25
CA ALA A 735 -4.58 7.00 3.03
C ALA A 735 -5.15 6.50 4.36
N LEU A 736 -4.94 5.22 4.66
CA LEU A 736 -5.52 4.55 5.82
C LEU A 736 -4.47 4.25 6.89
N THR A 737 -4.83 4.43 8.17
CA THR A 737 -4.00 3.96 9.28
C THR A 737 -3.98 2.42 9.35
N GLU A 738 -2.97 1.85 10.01
CA GLU A 738 -2.83 0.40 10.13
C GLU A 738 -4.10 -0.26 10.70
N GLY A 739 -4.59 -1.28 9.99
CA GLY A 739 -5.75 -2.07 10.35
C GLY A 739 -7.10 -1.37 10.14
N ALA A 740 -7.14 -0.18 9.53
CA ALA A 740 -8.38 0.56 9.31
C ALA A 740 -9.33 -0.15 8.32
N ILE A 741 -10.62 0.12 8.46
CA ILE A 741 -11.63 -0.21 7.45
C ILE A 741 -11.97 1.11 6.76
N GLY A 742 -11.32 1.38 5.63
CA GLY A 742 -11.67 2.54 4.82
C GLY A 742 -13.06 2.39 4.22
N PHE A 743 -13.73 3.50 3.93
CA PHE A 743 -15.02 3.50 3.26
C PHE A 743 -15.05 4.52 2.14
N ARG A 744 -15.54 4.12 0.96
CA ARG A 744 -15.83 5.01 -0.16
C ARG A 744 -17.17 4.63 -0.79
N ARG A 745 -17.96 5.64 -1.16
CA ARG A 745 -19.22 5.47 -1.89
C ARG A 745 -19.01 5.99 -3.31
N PHE A 746 -19.42 5.19 -4.28
CA PHE A 746 -19.52 5.60 -5.67
C PHE A 746 -21.00 5.69 -6.04
N ASP A 747 -21.35 6.80 -6.68
CA ASP A 747 -22.69 6.96 -7.24
C ASP A 747 -22.76 6.22 -8.57
N VAL A 748 -23.52 5.12 -8.52
CA VAL A 748 -23.72 4.22 -9.64
C VAL A 748 -25.21 4.20 -9.98
N LEU A 749 -25.51 4.39 -11.24
CA LEU A 749 -26.85 4.32 -11.80
C LEU A 749 -27.03 2.95 -12.46
N LYS A 750 -28.13 2.27 -12.15
CA LYS A 750 -28.54 1.03 -12.79
C LYS A 750 -29.83 1.25 -13.56
N GLY A 751 -29.81 0.90 -14.84
CA GLY A 751 -30.95 1.01 -15.74
C GLY A 751 -30.51 1.10 -17.19
N SER A 752 -31.47 1.23 -18.08
CA SER A 752 -31.19 1.38 -19.52
C SER A 752 -30.59 2.75 -19.83
N LYS A 753 -29.85 2.83 -20.94
CA LYS A 753 -29.39 4.11 -21.51
C LYS A 753 -30.29 4.42 -22.70
N VAL A 754 -30.94 5.58 -22.67
CA VAL A 754 -31.92 5.95 -23.70
C VAL A 754 -31.65 7.34 -24.22
N VAL A 755 -31.87 7.51 -25.52
CA VAL A 755 -32.01 8.83 -26.13
C VAL A 755 -33.49 9.13 -26.21
N ALA A 756 -33.95 10.15 -25.49
CA ALA A 756 -35.34 10.57 -25.48
C ALA A 756 -35.48 11.97 -26.12
N ILE A 757 -36.60 12.24 -26.78
CA ILE A 757 -37.06 13.57 -27.14
C ILE A 757 -38.18 13.92 -26.16
N LEU A 758 -37.99 14.97 -25.38
CA LEU A 758 -38.97 15.50 -24.44
C LEU A 758 -39.81 16.54 -25.16
N SER A 759 -41.13 16.33 -25.21
CA SER A 759 -42.07 17.26 -25.87
C SER A 759 -43.22 17.60 -24.95
N GLN A 760 -43.53 18.88 -24.81
CA GLN A 760 -44.72 19.38 -24.09
C GLN A 760 -45.99 19.11 -24.91
N GLU A 761 -47.16 19.23 -24.26
CA GLU A 761 -48.47 19.01 -24.91
C GLU A 761 -48.76 20.00 -26.06
N ASP A 762 -48.14 21.18 -26.03
CA ASP A 762 -48.27 22.21 -27.06
C ASP A 762 -47.24 22.06 -28.21
N GLY A 763 -46.44 20.99 -28.18
CA GLY A 763 -45.41 20.71 -29.18
C GLY A 763 -44.10 21.47 -29.00
N ARG A 764 -43.97 22.29 -27.94
CA ARG A 764 -42.70 22.91 -27.56
C ARG A 764 -41.83 21.93 -26.78
N HIS A 765 -40.52 22.19 -26.76
CA HIS A 765 -39.55 21.37 -26.04
C HIS A 765 -39.12 22.05 -24.75
N PRO A 766 -38.75 21.28 -23.70
CA PRO A 766 -38.02 21.85 -22.58
C PRO A 766 -36.77 22.58 -23.07
N PRO A 767 -36.39 23.71 -22.45
CA PRO A 767 -35.26 24.51 -22.92
C PRO A 767 -33.94 23.75 -22.79
N PHE A 768 -32.96 24.13 -23.62
CA PHE A 768 -31.58 23.65 -23.49
C PHE A 768 -31.06 23.88 -22.06
N GLY A 769 -30.40 22.87 -21.50
CA GLY A 769 -29.88 22.90 -20.14
C GLY A 769 -30.89 22.52 -19.05
N ALA A 770 -32.14 22.19 -19.40
CA ALA A 770 -33.06 21.60 -18.44
C ALA A 770 -32.54 20.25 -17.98
N THR A 771 -32.66 19.94 -16.69
CA THR A 771 -32.12 18.70 -16.10
C THR A 771 -33.24 17.72 -15.79
N VAL A 772 -33.04 16.44 -16.10
CA VAL A 772 -34.02 15.38 -15.89
C VAL A 772 -33.64 14.58 -14.65
N HIS A 773 -34.53 14.57 -13.66
CA HIS A 773 -34.32 13.93 -12.37
C HIS A 773 -35.26 12.74 -12.20
N ASN A 774 -34.80 11.69 -11.52
CA ASN A 774 -35.68 10.61 -11.08
C ASN A 774 -36.40 10.96 -9.76
N ALA A 775 -37.24 10.04 -9.26
CA ALA A 775 -37.93 10.20 -7.98
C ALA A 775 -37.01 10.30 -6.75
N LYS A 776 -35.72 9.96 -6.88
CA LYS A 776 -34.69 10.14 -5.84
C LYS A 776 -33.94 11.47 -5.99
N GLU A 777 -34.44 12.39 -6.83
CA GLU A 777 -33.80 13.66 -7.18
C GLU A 777 -32.38 13.49 -7.73
N ARG A 778 -32.10 12.37 -8.42
CA ARG A 778 -30.84 12.17 -9.14
C ARG A 778 -30.97 12.60 -10.57
N GLU A 779 -30.04 13.43 -11.01
CA GLU A 779 -29.90 13.80 -12.41
C GLU A 779 -29.53 12.56 -13.24
N LEU A 780 -30.38 12.23 -14.21
CA LEU A 780 -30.17 11.15 -15.18
C LEU A 780 -29.61 11.67 -16.50
N GLY A 781 -29.68 12.99 -16.71
CA GLY A 781 -29.20 13.65 -17.92
C GLY A 781 -29.77 15.05 -18.09
N MET A 782 -29.34 15.70 -19.17
CA MET A 782 -29.68 17.07 -19.51
C MET A 782 -30.32 17.16 -20.90
N VAL A 783 -31.24 18.10 -21.06
CA VAL A 783 -31.91 18.41 -22.32
C VAL A 783 -31.00 19.26 -23.19
N SER A 784 -30.74 18.77 -24.39
CA SER A 784 -30.03 19.41 -25.50
C SER A 784 -31.04 20.02 -26.49
N ASP A 785 -30.55 20.39 -27.67
CA ASP A 785 -31.36 20.98 -28.73
C ASP A 785 -32.52 20.07 -29.18
N GLY A 786 -33.65 20.67 -29.57
CA GLY A 786 -34.85 19.97 -30.02
C GLY A 786 -35.50 19.06 -28.96
N GLY A 787 -35.26 19.32 -27.67
CA GLY A 787 -35.78 18.50 -26.56
C GLY A 787 -35.07 17.16 -26.39
N LEU A 788 -33.96 16.92 -27.08
CA LEU A 788 -33.19 15.68 -27.01
C LEU A 788 -32.52 15.53 -25.64
N ALA A 789 -32.63 14.39 -24.97
CA ALA A 789 -31.93 14.09 -23.73
C ALA A 789 -31.31 12.69 -23.80
N TRP A 790 -30.03 12.59 -23.42
CA TRP A 790 -29.39 11.31 -23.12
C TRP A 790 -29.66 11.00 -21.65
N LEU A 791 -30.44 9.95 -21.37
CA LEU A 791 -30.79 9.54 -20.01
C LEU A 791 -30.10 8.22 -19.70
N SER A 792 -29.29 8.18 -18.65
CA SER A 792 -28.64 6.98 -18.16
C SER A 792 -29.31 6.46 -16.89
N GLY A 793 -29.37 5.14 -16.73
CA GLY A 793 -29.91 4.53 -15.51
C GLY A 793 -31.43 4.60 -15.36
N VAL A 794 -32.17 4.70 -16.47
CA VAL A 794 -33.65 4.74 -16.44
C VAL A 794 -34.26 3.34 -16.31
N ASN A 795 -35.35 3.25 -15.56
CA ASN A 795 -36.11 2.01 -15.35
C ASN A 795 -37.47 2.05 -16.07
N PRO A 796 -38.03 0.89 -16.46
CA PRO A 796 -39.39 0.83 -16.99
C PRO A 796 -40.43 1.37 -16.01
N ASP A 797 -41.43 2.08 -16.52
CA ASP A 797 -42.50 2.72 -15.74
C ASP A 797 -41.99 3.77 -14.70
N GLU A 798 -40.75 4.23 -14.84
CA GLU A 798 -40.18 5.25 -13.94
C GLU A 798 -40.72 6.65 -14.26
N HIS A 799 -41.08 7.38 -13.20
CA HIS A 799 -41.50 8.77 -13.27
C HIS A 799 -40.29 9.69 -13.12
N LEU A 800 -40.06 10.55 -14.10
CA LEU A 800 -38.98 11.52 -14.12
C LEU A 800 -39.55 12.94 -14.10
N THR A 801 -38.87 13.85 -13.43
CA THR A 801 -39.21 15.27 -13.38
C THR A 801 -38.18 16.08 -14.16
N VAL A 802 -38.64 17.04 -14.95
CA VAL A 802 -37.78 17.94 -15.72
C VAL A 802 -37.78 19.30 -15.04
N HIS A 803 -36.60 19.76 -14.68
CA HIS A 803 -36.37 20.99 -13.91
C HIS A 803 -35.74 22.07 -14.80
N TRP A 804 -36.32 23.27 -14.78
CA TRP A 804 -35.70 24.48 -15.33
C TRP A 804 -36.25 25.73 -14.64
N GLY A 805 -35.43 26.78 -14.58
CA GLY A 805 -35.74 27.99 -13.80
C GLY A 805 -35.89 27.71 -12.30
N GLY A 806 -35.08 26.79 -11.76
CA GLY A 806 -35.00 26.47 -10.34
C GLY A 806 -36.19 25.69 -9.74
N SER A 807 -37.04 25.07 -10.56
CA SER A 807 -38.16 24.25 -10.09
C SER A 807 -38.53 23.13 -11.06
N ALA A 808 -39.17 22.07 -10.56
CA ALA A 808 -39.79 21.03 -11.38
C ALA A 808 -40.97 21.62 -12.16
N ARG A 809 -41.00 21.41 -13.48
CA ARG A 809 -41.98 22.04 -14.37
C ARG A 809 -42.86 21.04 -15.10
N CYS A 810 -42.30 19.90 -15.49
CA CYS A 810 -43.08 18.83 -16.08
C CYS A 810 -42.56 17.44 -15.65
N GLU A 811 -43.43 16.46 -15.79
CA GLU A 811 -43.20 15.06 -15.46
C GLU A 811 -43.30 14.21 -16.73
N VAL A 812 -42.40 13.23 -16.86
CA VAL A 812 -42.42 12.22 -17.92
C VAL A 812 -42.42 10.83 -17.31
N VAL A 813 -43.08 9.89 -17.99
CA VAL A 813 -43.14 8.49 -17.56
C VAL A 813 -42.49 7.62 -18.61
N LEU A 814 -41.54 6.79 -18.19
CA LEU A 814 -40.89 5.83 -19.06
C LEU A 814 -41.84 4.70 -19.46
N PRO A 815 -41.82 4.24 -20.72
CA PRO A 815 -42.65 3.13 -21.13
C PRO A 815 -42.18 1.83 -20.48
N ARG A 816 -43.13 0.92 -20.25
CA ARG A 816 -42.88 -0.43 -19.72
C ARG A 816 -41.88 -1.26 -20.53
N VAL A 817 -41.78 -1.00 -21.83
CA VAL A 817 -40.77 -1.58 -22.71
C VAL A 817 -39.94 -0.44 -23.26
N ILE A 818 -38.67 -0.42 -22.87
CA ILE A 818 -37.69 0.55 -23.36
C ILE A 818 -37.07 -0.02 -24.65
N PRO A 819 -37.40 0.51 -25.84
CA PRO A 819 -36.81 0.05 -27.08
C PRO A 819 -35.36 0.54 -27.21
N ALA A 820 -34.55 -0.15 -28.01
CA ALA A 820 -33.19 0.27 -28.35
C ALA A 820 -33.12 1.48 -29.31
N GLN A 821 -34.25 2.13 -29.59
CA GLN A 821 -34.39 3.28 -30.49
C GLN A 821 -34.76 4.53 -29.70
N GLN A 822 -34.67 5.69 -30.36
CA GLN A 822 -35.01 6.98 -29.79
C GLN A 822 -36.48 7.02 -29.31
N LEU A 823 -36.68 7.43 -28.06
CA LEU A 823 -37.99 7.53 -27.41
C LEU A 823 -38.57 8.93 -27.55
N LEU A 824 -39.89 9.05 -27.73
CA LEU A 824 -40.61 10.31 -27.55
C LEU A 824 -41.32 10.27 -26.20
N LEU A 825 -40.94 11.16 -25.29
CA LEU A 825 -41.48 11.25 -23.94
C LEU A 825 -42.33 12.52 -23.79
N PRO A 826 -43.67 12.40 -23.67
CA PRO A 826 -44.54 13.56 -23.47
C PRO A 826 -44.38 14.14 -22.06
N CYS A 827 -43.93 15.39 -21.96
CA CYS A 827 -43.73 16.14 -20.72
C CYS A 827 -45.04 16.81 -20.28
N LYS A 828 -45.67 16.25 -19.25
CA LYS A 828 -46.92 16.77 -18.71
C LYS A 828 -46.65 17.82 -17.64
N PRO A 829 -47.27 19.01 -17.70
CA PRO A 829 -47.02 20.06 -16.72
C PRO A 829 -47.41 19.60 -15.31
N ILE A 830 -46.53 19.84 -14.33
CA ILE A 830 -46.81 19.56 -12.93
C ILE A 830 -47.73 20.69 -12.43
N SER A 831 -49.00 20.38 -12.18
CA SER A 831 -49.95 21.38 -11.66
C SER A 831 -49.54 21.77 -10.25
N ARG A 832 -49.18 23.04 -10.04
CA ARG A 832 -49.08 23.61 -8.68
C ARG A 832 -50.47 23.58 -8.05
N GLY A 833 -50.64 22.72 -7.04
CA GLY A 833 -51.72 22.86 -6.06
C GLY A 833 -51.47 24.06 -5.16
#